data_AF-A0A428PTT3-F1
#
_entry.id   AF-A0A428PTT3-F1
#
_cell.length_a   1.000
_cell.length_b   1.000
_cell.length_c   1.000
_cell.angle_alpha   90.00
_cell.angle_beta   90.00
_cell.angle_gamma   90.00
#
_symmetry.space_group_name_H-M   'P 1'
#
loop_
_entity.id
_entity.type
_entity.pdbx_description
1 polymer ?
#
loop_
_entity_poly.entity_id
_entity_poly.type
_entity_poly.pdbx_seq_one_letter_code
_entity_poly.pdbx_strand_id
1 'polypeptide(L)'
;MDSCEDNVRPKPPIQGGSYFYTPPPRQFEGPGSFGPSTLQRRIFAAEVPYSAYSFVVASNLPGMLPEDINYLELKGCLRIPVRQHLDEFVKQYFRYVHPFLPLINEAVFWEMYCGTSQRWGPKISLLVLQSMIFAATAHVSSETLERMGFSSNRVARRVMYQRAKILYDLKIESSRVHIAQSALLISYWSPSFVKAASRPNTTWLSIAIKNAKSVKAHLSGLESAVVKDEPQEQRRCSLKRLWGCCIVRDSTLSIALRRSCQITAADRNAEVKFVLKYADLEVELSRSQVYDAPTKKYLIMAFLHLAELCRRMAHVSKLLFPFENGSTEDTFPTPTTDDKQTIGTFKYFLSGWCDTAKLWLQSPDPVDKPKLVNTELSHSSVALFTNLMYIYYYSLRIALANRQLLAFAETNTPHEKAHDIHTPRADIQDAQARISWCMKTLADRQLIRFLPVSVIACSALPLALHIINGRLNGSLQDSRLVVLLQAMRTYEYLYDGVEWVAETIKLIMGQRQLAHLLESALSRTSLASASWECFLASNPSCYLRVAVAMDLSFSQGRLPEEKDFPARLRDVEEKPSPAWFFKKNSTLASFQTECPARDPLAAETATLETTLASPLDLALESDLAKSPDEGDSVDDLLKLDGTDVVMEQSLGFPDMYEPRQGKTLIAHEKRHPLSPFKMSTVDFHTFSNVIAGALRSSAHLGHGINPSTREPLWDVPIATAQDLEDAVSAAQEASAKWSSTPWEKRQDCLGQAKALLEQHRPSIAQLLSLEGGKPPQFGDLEVEHALDFFKFYATLPEPQPEIIQDDTDLRLTLTYGPIGIVGAICPWNYPLVLAVGKIVPALLTGNCVITKPSPYTPYSIIKFTEIIRHIFPTGVIQAMHGGDDLGPRICSHPAIQKISFTGSTATGKKIMASASSGLKNVTLELGGNSASIIFPDVDIDIVAPQVALGSFFNSGQLCVASKRVYVHKDIYDAFLSKMVEVVKSWKVGSPSTPGGVMLGPVQNEMQYNVVRSILKDSVDKGYRFALGGHLQADSSSFIIPPSIVDNPPDDSRVVKAEAFGPIVPVQSWSDEDELLSRVNNTPTGLGGAVWSSDIDRAHRIASRIHAGTIWINSFEKPLPQAYLAGHKESGVGGEWGRHGLLSFCNPQIFHYYKSPVTSKL
;
A
#
# COMPACT_ATOMS: atom_id res chain seq x y z
N MET A 1 -0.32 43.95 -46.39
CA MET A 1 -1.46 44.88 -46.40
C MET A 1 -1.94 45.08 -44.97
N ASP A 2 -1.45 46.03 -44.17
CA ASP A 2 -0.28 46.92 -44.27
C ASP A 2 0.16 47.25 -42.82
N SER A 3 1.36 46.82 -42.40
CA SER A 3 2.62 47.58 -42.39
C SER A 3 2.75 48.61 -41.26
N CYS A 4 3.67 48.35 -40.32
CA CYS A 4 4.55 49.34 -39.68
C CYS A 4 5.59 48.60 -38.81
N GLU A 5 6.85 48.59 -39.26
CA GLU A 5 8.02 48.38 -38.39
C GLU A 5 8.47 49.76 -37.89
N ASP A 6 9.19 49.86 -36.75
CA ASP A 6 10.39 50.71 -36.72
C ASP A 6 11.35 50.50 -35.51
N ASN A 7 12.48 51.19 -35.59
CA ASN A 7 13.78 50.91 -34.99
C ASN A 7 14.05 51.48 -33.57
N VAL A 8 14.56 50.60 -32.69
CA VAL A 8 15.89 50.66 -32.03
C VAL A 8 16.42 51.99 -31.40
N ARG A 9 16.83 51.90 -30.12
CA ARG A 9 17.75 52.80 -29.32
C ARG A 9 17.15 54.11 -28.75
N PRO A 10 17.74 54.74 -27.69
CA PRO A 10 19.14 54.68 -27.22
C PRO A 10 19.41 54.43 -25.70
N LYS A 11 20.69 54.60 -25.31
CA LYS A 11 21.32 54.65 -23.96
C LYS A 11 21.80 56.11 -23.68
N PRO A 12 22.39 56.45 -22.52
CA PRO A 12 22.14 56.16 -21.08
C PRO A 12 22.05 57.54 -20.33
N PRO A 13 22.64 57.83 -19.13
CA PRO A 13 22.91 57.07 -17.89
C PRO A 13 22.33 57.75 -16.61
N ILE A 14 22.54 57.16 -15.41
CA ILE A 14 23.04 57.80 -14.16
C ILE A 14 23.11 56.73 -13.02
N GLN A 15 23.89 56.99 -11.97
CA GLN A 15 24.25 56.06 -10.88
C GLN A 15 23.37 56.21 -9.61
N GLY A 16 23.35 55.19 -8.75
CA GLY A 16 23.08 55.37 -7.31
C GLY A 16 22.32 54.21 -6.62
N GLY A 17 22.95 53.56 -5.63
CA GLY A 17 22.28 52.61 -4.71
C GLY A 17 22.83 51.17 -4.76
N SER A 18 23.66 50.81 -3.80
CA SER A 18 24.33 49.50 -3.71
C SER A 18 23.77 48.61 -2.59
N TYR A 19 23.52 47.34 -2.90
CA TYR A 19 23.67 46.23 -1.94
C TYR A 19 24.49 45.12 -2.59
N PHE A 20 25.35 44.48 -1.80
CA PHE A 20 26.46 43.67 -2.32
C PHE A 20 26.04 42.26 -2.77
N TYR A 21 26.60 41.83 -3.90
CA TYR A 21 26.46 40.47 -4.43
C TYR A 21 27.74 39.68 -4.10
N THR A 22 27.74 38.90 -3.03
CA THR A 22 28.85 37.99 -2.72
C THR A 22 28.79 36.77 -3.65
N PRO A 23 29.88 36.42 -4.34
CA PRO A 23 29.92 35.22 -5.18
C PRO A 23 29.96 33.94 -4.32
N PRO A 24 29.46 32.80 -4.83
CA PRO A 24 29.58 31.52 -4.13
C PRO A 24 31.07 31.11 -3.99
N PRO A 25 31.45 30.44 -2.90
CA PRO A 25 32.82 29.97 -2.70
C PRO A 25 33.24 28.89 -3.71
N ARG A 26 34.55 28.72 -3.87
CA ARG A 26 35.16 27.75 -4.79
C ARG A 26 34.92 26.29 -4.36
N GLN A 27 35.14 25.37 -5.30
CA GLN A 27 35.06 23.92 -5.11
C GLN A 27 35.73 23.43 -3.82
N PHE A 28 34.99 22.61 -3.06
CA PHE A 28 35.56 21.50 -2.30
C PHE A 28 35.33 20.22 -3.10
N GLU A 29 36.39 19.68 -3.70
CA GLU A 29 36.35 18.35 -4.31
C GLU A 29 36.73 17.31 -3.25
N GLY A 30 35.70 16.67 -2.68
CA GLY A 30 35.82 15.51 -1.80
C GLY A 30 35.06 14.31 -2.37
N PRO A 31 35.48 13.06 -2.08
CA PRO A 31 34.95 11.86 -2.70
C PRO A 31 33.56 11.48 -2.15
N GLY A 32 32.50 12.13 -2.65
CA GLY A 32 31.12 11.83 -2.22
C GLY A 32 30.01 12.72 -2.81
N SER A 33 30.19 13.29 -4.01
CA SER A 33 29.26 14.29 -4.53
C SER A 33 27.95 13.70 -5.07
N PHE A 34 26.84 13.91 -4.32
CA PHE A 34 25.46 13.70 -4.78
C PHE A 34 25.02 14.74 -5.82
N GLY A 35 25.76 14.86 -6.92
CA GLY A 35 25.32 15.62 -8.09
C GLY A 35 24.18 14.91 -8.84
N PRO A 36 23.33 15.63 -9.58
CA PRO A 36 22.36 15.00 -10.49
C PRO A 36 23.08 14.09 -11.48
N SER A 37 22.49 12.93 -11.79
CA SER A 37 23.09 11.94 -12.69
C SER A 37 23.26 12.48 -14.12
N THR A 38 24.08 11.84 -14.94
CA THR A 38 24.31 12.25 -16.35
C THR A 38 23.00 12.35 -17.15
N LEU A 39 22.01 11.49 -16.84
CA LEU A 39 20.66 11.57 -17.42
C LEU A 39 19.89 12.79 -16.90
N GLN A 40 19.90 13.02 -15.58
CA GLN A 40 19.24 14.20 -14.99
C GLN A 40 19.84 15.52 -15.47
N ARG A 41 21.17 15.61 -15.66
CA ARG A 41 21.84 16.80 -16.22
C ARG A 41 21.39 17.10 -17.65
N ARG A 42 21.19 16.06 -18.48
CA ARG A 42 20.64 16.21 -19.84
C ARG A 42 19.19 16.70 -19.81
N ILE A 43 18.35 16.11 -18.96
CA ILE A 43 16.95 16.52 -18.80
C ILE A 43 16.85 17.96 -18.29
N PHE A 44 17.62 18.32 -17.25
CA PHE A 44 17.62 19.68 -16.67
C PHE A 44 18.16 20.77 -17.62
N ALA A 45 18.86 20.42 -18.70
CA ALA A 45 19.26 21.38 -19.72
C ALA A 45 18.09 21.84 -20.61
N ALA A 46 17.00 21.06 -20.67
CA ALA A 46 15.77 21.36 -21.41
C ALA A 46 14.63 21.86 -20.50
N GLU A 47 14.93 22.23 -19.25
CA GLU A 47 13.94 22.59 -18.24
C GLU A 47 14.36 23.81 -17.41
N VAL A 48 13.38 24.66 -17.08
CA VAL A 48 13.54 25.84 -16.22
C VAL A 48 12.84 25.61 -14.87
N PRO A 49 13.27 26.31 -13.79
CA PRO A 49 12.50 26.35 -12.54
C PRO A 49 11.08 26.88 -12.82
N TYR A 50 10.08 26.36 -12.11
CA TYR A 50 8.66 26.71 -12.31
C TYR A 50 8.40 28.23 -12.17
N SER A 51 9.21 28.91 -11.35
CA SER A 51 9.17 30.36 -11.12
C SER A 51 9.51 31.20 -12.36
N ALA A 52 10.08 30.61 -13.42
CA ALA A 52 10.22 31.25 -14.73
C ALA A 52 8.86 31.47 -15.43
N TYR A 53 7.80 30.76 -15.02
CA TYR A 53 6.46 30.88 -15.55
C TYR A 53 5.52 31.55 -14.53
N SER A 54 5.25 32.85 -14.73
CA SER A 54 4.43 33.69 -13.83
C SER A 54 2.99 33.19 -13.61
N PHE A 55 2.49 32.36 -14.53
CA PHE A 55 1.17 31.72 -14.46
C PHE A 55 1.13 30.45 -13.58
N VAL A 56 2.27 29.97 -13.08
CA VAL A 56 2.35 28.77 -12.23
C VAL A 56 2.47 29.17 -10.76
N VAL A 57 1.79 28.43 -9.88
CA VAL A 57 1.88 28.59 -8.42
C VAL A 57 2.12 27.27 -7.71
N ALA A 58 2.99 27.27 -6.71
CA ALA A 58 3.25 26.14 -5.83
C ALA A 58 2.74 26.51 -4.42
N SER A 59 1.43 26.31 -4.19
CA SER A 59 0.64 26.93 -3.11
C SER A 59 1.30 26.86 -1.73
N ASN A 60 1.84 25.70 -1.37
CA ASN A 60 2.36 25.45 -0.02
C ASN A 60 3.90 25.54 0.07
N LEU A 61 4.63 25.76 -1.05
CA LEU A 61 6.11 25.74 -1.08
C LEU A 61 6.77 26.69 -0.04
N PRO A 62 6.27 27.92 0.22
CA PRO A 62 6.88 28.80 1.23
C PRO A 62 6.76 28.30 2.68
N GLY A 63 5.93 27.28 2.94
CA GLY A 63 5.77 26.63 4.24
C GLY A 63 6.39 25.23 4.31
N MET A 64 7.25 24.86 3.35
CA MET A 64 7.95 23.57 3.34
C MET A 64 9.34 23.69 3.96
N LEU A 65 9.85 22.56 4.49
CA LEU A 65 11.21 22.48 5.02
C LEU A 65 12.24 22.63 3.89
N PRO A 66 13.40 23.30 4.11
CA PRO A 66 14.45 23.43 3.11
C PRO A 66 14.91 22.09 2.52
N GLU A 67 14.90 21.03 3.32
CA GLU A 67 15.25 19.66 2.95
C GLU A 67 14.28 19.08 1.91
N ASP A 68 12.97 19.30 2.09
CA ASP A 68 11.96 18.89 1.11
C ASP A 68 12.06 19.71 -0.18
N ILE A 69 12.36 21.02 -0.09
CA ILE A 69 12.57 21.89 -1.24
C ILE A 69 13.81 21.42 -2.04
N ASN A 70 14.90 21.11 -1.35
CA ASN A 70 16.12 20.55 -1.95
C ASN A 70 15.86 19.18 -2.58
N TYR A 71 15.06 18.32 -1.95
CA TYR A 71 14.63 17.04 -2.53
C TYR A 71 13.78 17.24 -3.79
N LEU A 72 12.83 18.19 -3.77
CA LEU A 72 11.98 18.53 -4.91
C LEU A 72 12.81 19.08 -6.09
N GLU A 73 13.83 19.91 -5.87
CA GLU A 73 14.79 20.31 -6.92
C GLU A 73 15.63 19.13 -7.42
N LEU A 74 16.19 18.31 -6.52
CA LEU A 74 17.03 17.15 -6.88
C LEU A 74 16.26 16.11 -7.72
N LYS A 75 14.94 15.98 -7.53
CA LYS A 75 14.05 15.15 -8.36
C LYS A 75 13.47 15.88 -9.58
N GLY A 76 13.74 17.18 -9.75
CA GLY A 76 13.21 18.02 -10.82
C GLY A 76 11.70 18.29 -10.73
N CYS A 77 11.10 18.14 -9.55
CA CYS A 77 9.67 18.37 -9.34
C CYS A 77 9.30 19.86 -9.47
N LEU A 78 10.23 20.75 -9.11
CA LEU A 78 10.10 22.20 -9.30
C LEU A 78 10.52 22.66 -10.71
N ARG A 79 10.78 21.75 -11.65
CA ARG A 79 11.23 22.06 -13.02
C ARG A 79 10.17 21.76 -14.06
N ILE A 80 10.06 22.65 -15.03
CA ILE A 80 9.08 22.62 -16.13
C ILE A 80 9.85 22.74 -17.45
N PRO A 81 9.45 22.03 -18.53
CA PRO A 81 10.09 22.14 -19.84
C PRO A 81 10.21 23.59 -20.32
N VAL A 82 11.28 23.92 -21.06
CA VAL A 82 11.40 25.20 -21.75
C VAL A 82 10.23 25.39 -22.74
N ARG A 83 9.86 26.65 -23.03
CA ARG A 83 8.58 26.98 -23.69
C ARG A 83 8.37 26.24 -25.01
N GLN A 84 9.41 26.11 -25.82
CA GLN A 84 9.42 25.34 -27.08
C GLN A 84 8.96 23.87 -26.94
N HIS A 85 9.18 23.24 -25.79
CA HIS A 85 8.73 21.88 -25.49
C HIS A 85 7.40 21.90 -24.73
N LEU A 86 7.24 22.82 -23.77
CA LEU A 86 6.00 22.96 -22.99
C LEU A 86 4.78 23.23 -23.88
N ASP A 87 4.93 24.05 -24.93
CA ASP A 87 3.89 24.32 -25.92
C ASP A 87 3.40 23.03 -26.60
N GLU A 88 4.28 22.06 -26.83
CA GLU A 88 3.90 20.76 -27.40
C GLU A 88 3.16 19.91 -26.38
N PHE A 89 3.64 19.76 -25.13
CA PHE A 89 2.89 19.06 -24.08
C PHE A 89 1.48 19.65 -23.86
N VAL A 90 1.36 20.98 -23.89
CA VAL A 90 0.07 21.68 -23.73
C VAL A 90 -0.85 21.48 -24.93
N LYS A 91 -0.35 21.62 -26.17
CA LYS A 91 -1.13 21.33 -27.39
C LYS A 91 -1.61 19.88 -27.42
N GLN A 92 -0.72 18.94 -27.10
CA GLN A 92 -1.01 17.50 -27.05
C GLN A 92 -1.99 17.15 -25.92
N TYR A 93 -1.93 17.85 -24.76
CA TYR A 93 -2.94 17.75 -23.72
C TYR A 93 -4.33 18.15 -24.23
N PHE A 94 -4.46 19.35 -24.80
CA PHE A 94 -5.77 19.84 -25.27
C PHE A 94 -6.31 19.10 -26.50
N ARG A 95 -5.44 18.47 -27.30
CA ARG A 95 -5.81 17.69 -28.49
C ARG A 95 -6.12 16.21 -28.24
N TYR A 96 -5.60 15.60 -27.18
CA TYR A 96 -5.72 14.15 -26.95
C TYR A 96 -6.09 13.71 -25.53
N VAL A 97 -5.93 14.56 -24.50
CA VAL A 97 -6.37 14.27 -23.12
C VAL A 97 -7.67 14.98 -22.80
N HIS A 98 -7.70 16.31 -22.97
CA HIS A 98 -8.83 17.18 -22.63
C HIS A 98 -10.16 16.79 -23.28
N PRO A 99 -10.26 16.36 -24.56
CA PRO A 99 -11.55 16.04 -25.18
C PRO A 99 -12.23 14.79 -24.59
N PHE A 100 -11.47 13.94 -23.89
CA PHE A 100 -12.00 12.77 -23.16
C PHE A 100 -12.15 13.05 -21.66
N LEU A 101 -11.48 14.07 -21.13
CA LEU A 101 -11.46 14.40 -19.71
C LEU A 101 -11.32 15.93 -19.49
N PRO A 102 -12.38 16.73 -19.75
CA PRO A 102 -12.33 18.19 -19.81
C PRO A 102 -12.25 18.87 -18.42
N LEU A 103 -11.17 18.62 -17.70
CA LEU A 103 -10.93 19.02 -16.31
C LEU A 103 -10.54 20.49 -16.11
N ILE A 104 -9.88 21.07 -17.11
CA ILE A 104 -9.28 22.40 -17.06
C ILE A 104 -10.03 23.27 -18.05
N ASN A 105 -10.51 24.46 -17.67
CA ASN A 105 -11.21 25.31 -18.63
C ASN A 105 -10.22 25.80 -19.70
N GLU A 106 -10.32 25.26 -20.92
CA GLU A 106 -9.37 25.49 -22.00
C GLU A 106 -9.26 26.99 -22.35
N ALA A 107 -10.39 27.69 -22.38
CA ALA A 107 -10.43 29.13 -22.66
C ALA A 107 -9.62 29.94 -21.63
N VAL A 108 -9.84 29.67 -20.35
CA VAL A 108 -9.14 30.33 -19.23
C VAL A 108 -7.67 29.90 -19.19
N PHE A 109 -7.36 28.65 -19.56
CA PHE A 109 -5.98 28.17 -19.66
C PHE A 109 -5.21 28.90 -20.75
N TRP A 110 -5.73 29.05 -21.97
CA TRP A 110 -5.00 29.74 -23.04
C TRP A 110 -4.82 31.23 -22.76
N GLU A 111 -5.83 31.88 -22.16
CA GLU A 111 -5.74 33.27 -21.68
C GLU A 111 -4.63 33.44 -20.63
N MET A 112 -4.55 32.53 -19.65
CA MET A 112 -3.48 32.45 -18.65
C MET A 112 -2.10 32.12 -19.26
N TYR A 113 -2.05 31.21 -20.23
CA TYR A 113 -0.81 30.61 -20.75
C TYR A 113 -0.14 31.44 -21.86
N CYS A 114 -0.92 32.25 -22.58
CA CYS A 114 -0.44 33.14 -23.64
C CYS A 114 -0.44 34.63 -23.22
N GLY A 115 -1.09 35.00 -22.11
CA GLY A 115 -1.27 36.37 -21.68
C GLY A 115 0.04 37.14 -21.39
N THR A 116 0.26 38.24 -22.12
CA THR A 116 1.38 39.16 -21.89
C THR A 116 1.12 40.08 -20.72
N SER A 117 1.65 39.69 -19.54
CA SER A 117 1.70 40.48 -18.30
C SER A 117 0.36 40.70 -17.58
N GLN A 118 0.18 39.98 -16.46
CA GLN A 118 -0.44 40.56 -15.26
C GLN A 118 0.08 39.86 -14.00
N ARG A 119 0.50 40.64 -13.00
CA ARG A 119 0.92 40.14 -11.67
C ARG A 119 -0.21 39.42 -10.91
N TRP A 120 -1.45 39.70 -11.30
CA TRP A 120 -2.71 39.39 -10.61
C TRP A 120 -3.67 38.49 -11.40
N GLY A 121 -3.24 37.95 -12.54
CA GLY A 121 -4.06 37.04 -13.36
C GLY A 121 -4.29 35.66 -12.70
N PRO A 122 -5.20 34.84 -13.26
CA PRO A 122 -5.40 33.46 -12.83
C PRO A 122 -4.11 32.63 -12.96
N LYS A 123 -3.94 31.62 -12.10
CA LYS A 123 -2.74 30.77 -12.06
C LYS A 123 -3.09 29.29 -11.93
N ILE A 124 -2.26 28.44 -12.51
CA ILE A 124 -2.37 26.98 -12.39
C ILE A 124 -1.44 26.45 -11.31
N SER A 125 -1.92 25.45 -10.57
CA SER A 125 -1.11 24.68 -9.63
C SER A 125 0.04 23.96 -10.34
N LEU A 126 1.24 24.02 -9.77
CA LEU A 126 2.39 23.20 -10.19
C LEU A 126 2.04 21.70 -10.21
N LEU A 127 1.25 21.22 -9.24
CA LEU A 127 0.80 19.82 -9.19
C LEU A 127 -0.10 19.46 -10.38
N VAL A 128 -1.04 20.34 -10.72
CA VAL A 128 -1.95 20.13 -11.86
C VAL A 128 -1.17 20.18 -13.17
N LEU A 129 -0.28 21.16 -13.35
CA LEU A 129 0.51 21.30 -14.57
C LEU A 129 1.46 20.11 -14.80
N GLN A 130 2.17 19.64 -13.75
CA GLN A 130 2.98 18.42 -13.84
C GLN A 130 2.12 17.18 -14.15
N SER A 131 0.89 17.12 -13.64
CA SER A 131 -0.07 16.05 -13.96
C SER A 131 -0.58 16.12 -15.41
N MET A 132 -0.75 17.33 -15.97
CA MET A 132 -1.08 17.53 -17.40
C MET A 132 0.08 17.09 -18.31
N ILE A 133 1.31 17.49 -17.98
CA ILE A 133 2.54 17.08 -18.68
C ILE A 133 2.67 15.54 -18.66
N PHE A 134 2.49 14.91 -17.50
CA PHE A 134 2.45 13.45 -17.36
C PHE A 134 1.40 12.82 -18.27
N ALA A 135 0.14 13.27 -18.21
CA ALA A 135 -0.95 12.70 -19.00
C ALA A 135 -0.63 12.77 -20.51
N ALA A 136 -0.23 13.95 -20.99
CA ALA A 136 0.07 14.23 -22.39
C ALA A 136 1.36 13.57 -22.92
N THR A 137 2.25 13.07 -22.05
CA THR A 137 3.55 12.51 -22.45
C THR A 137 3.42 11.40 -23.52
N ALA A 138 2.34 10.61 -23.48
CA ALA A 138 2.09 9.53 -24.45
C ALA A 138 1.75 10.01 -25.88
N HIS A 139 1.55 11.32 -26.09
CA HIS A 139 1.10 11.88 -27.38
C HIS A 139 2.16 12.78 -28.04
N VAL A 140 3.07 13.36 -27.23
CA VAL A 140 4.24 14.16 -27.67
C VAL A 140 5.17 13.36 -28.60
N SER A 141 5.82 14.05 -29.54
CA SER A 141 6.78 13.44 -30.49
C SER A 141 8.04 12.91 -29.80
N SER A 142 8.56 11.77 -30.26
CA SER A 142 9.81 11.20 -29.74
C SER A 142 10.97 12.17 -29.88
N GLU A 143 11.07 12.89 -31.00
CA GLU A 143 12.04 13.97 -31.22
C GLU A 143 12.04 15.03 -30.10
N THR A 144 10.87 15.42 -29.58
CA THR A 144 10.77 16.37 -28.45
C THR A 144 11.26 15.76 -27.15
N LEU A 145 10.95 14.47 -26.91
CA LEU A 145 11.40 13.75 -25.72
C LEU A 145 12.92 13.46 -25.75
N GLU A 146 13.47 13.18 -26.93
CA GLU A 146 14.90 12.97 -27.17
C GLU A 146 15.70 14.28 -27.05
N ARG A 147 15.17 15.39 -27.55
CA ARG A 147 15.70 16.75 -27.29
C ARG A 147 15.69 17.10 -25.79
N MET A 148 14.72 16.57 -25.03
CA MET A 148 14.68 16.63 -23.57
C MET A 148 15.53 15.55 -22.86
N GLY A 149 16.32 14.76 -23.59
CA GLY A 149 17.24 13.76 -23.04
C GLY A 149 16.61 12.45 -22.57
N PHE A 150 15.34 12.18 -22.90
CA PHE A 150 14.69 10.89 -22.62
C PHE A 150 14.94 9.87 -23.74
N SER A 151 15.23 8.62 -23.38
CA SER A 151 15.50 7.53 -24.33
C SER A 151 14.26 6.78 -24.83
N SER A 152 13.09 6.98 -24.21
CA SER A 152 11.81 6.45 -24.69
C SER A 152 10.62 7.16 -24.06
N ASN A 153 9.44 7.02 -24.67
CA ASN A 153 8.19 7.57 -24.13
C ASN A 153 7.89 7.05 -22.72
N ARG A 154 8.04 5.73 -22.49
CA ARG A 154 7.85 5.11 -21.16
C ARG A 154 8.82 5.63 -20.10
N VAL A 155 10.07 5.92 -20.44
CA VAL A 155 11.03 6.55 -19.51
C VAL A 155 10.60 7.97 -19.15
N ALA A 156 10.25 8.80 -20.15
CA ALA A 156 9.74 10.14 -19.91
C ALA A 156 8.47 10.12 -19.04
N ARG A 157 7.51 9.28 -19.41
CA ARG A 157 6.21 9.11 -18.72
C ARG A 157 6.38 8.68 -17.27
N ARG A 158 7.35 7.81 -16.98
CA ARG A 158 7.70 7.38 -15.60
C ARG A 158 8.30 8.51 -14.78
N VAL A 159 9.18 9.34 -15.36
CA VAL A 159 9.75 10.51 -14.67
C VAL A 159 8.68 11.57 -14.38
N MET A 160 7.83 11.89 -15.36
CA MET A 160 6.74 12.85 -15.16
C MET A 160 5.71 12.36 -14.12
N TYR A 161 5.37 11.07 -14.12
CA TYR A 161 4.56 10.46 -13.06
C TYR A 161 5.20 10.61 -11.67
N GLN A 162 6.50 10.30 -11.55
CA GLN A 162 7.22 10.40 -10.28
C GLN A 162 7.22 11.83 -9.74
N ARG A 163 7.44 12.84 -10.59
CA ARG A 163 7.37 14.26 -10.20
C ARG A 163 5.99 14.65 -9.69
N ALA A 164 4.93 14.35 -10.45
CA ALA A 164 3.56 14.64 -10.04
C ALA A 164 3.16 13.91 -8.75
N LYS A 165 3.61 12.65 -8.57
CA LYS A 165 3.40 11.89 -7.33
C LYS A 165 4.12 12.52 -6.13
N ILE A 166 5.40 12.86 -6.25
CA ILE A 166 6.20 13.43 -5.14
C ILE A 166 5.58 14.77 -4.68
N LEU A 167 5.14 15.60 -5.63
CA LEU A 167 4.43 16.85 -5.33
C LEU A 167 3.11 16.64 -4.56
N TYR A 168 2.39 15.55 -4.84
CA TYR A 168 1.21 15.15 -4.07
C TYR A 168 1.58 14.60 -2.68
N ASP A 169 2.58 13.70 -2.61
CA ASP A 169 3.01 13.06 -1.36
C ASP A 169 3.51 14.09 -0.33
N LEU A 170 4.29 15.08 -0.80
CA LEU A 170 4.79 16.21 -0.02
C LEU A 170 3.79 17.38 0.08
N LYS A 171 2.54 17.19 -0.38
CA LYS A 171 1.42 18.13 -0.20
C LYS A 171 1.71 19.56 -0.68
N ILE A 172 2.29 19.74 -1.88
CA ILE A 172 2.58 21.07 -2.45
C ILE A 172 1.31 21.93 -2.65
N GLU A 173 0.15 21.27 -2.68
CA GLU A 173 -1.15 21.85 -2.96
C GLU A 173 -2.13 21.60 -1.81
N SER A 174 -2.93 22.61 -1.49
CA SER A 174 -4.00 22.59 -0.47
C SER A 174 -5.40 22.62 -1.11
N SER A 175 -5.54 23.11 -2.35
CA SER A 175 -6.79 23.12 -3.09
C SER A 175 -7.30 21.70 -3.40
N ARG A 176 -8.41 21.33 -2.75
CA ARG A 176 -9.12 20.05 -2.96
C ARG A 176 -9.55 19.85 -4.43
N VAL A 177 -9.84 20.93 -5.16
CA VAL A 177 -10.17 20.87 -6.59
C VAL A 177 -8.94 20.48 -7.41
N HIS A 178 -7.80 21.16 -7.17
CA HIS A 178 -6.54 20.87 -7.86
C HIS A 178 -6.01 19.46 -7.55
N ILE A 179 -6.12 19.01 -6.29
CA ILE A 179 -5.80 17.65 -5.88
C ILE A 179 -6.66 16.63 -6.65
N ALA A 180 -7.97 16.89 -6.80
CA ALA A 180 -8.87 15.99 -7.52
C ALA A 180 -8.59 15.95 -9.04
N GLN A 181 -8.36 17.11 -9.67
CA GLN A 181 -7.95 17.21 -11.08
C GLN A 181 -6.64 16.47 -11.32
N SER A 182 -5.63 16.71 -10.48
CA SER A 182 -4.33 16.04 -10.56
C SER A 182 -4.46 14.53 -10.40
N ALA A 183 -5.22 14.05 -9.39
CA ALA A 183 -5.41 12.63 -9.17
C ALA A 183 -6.15 11.93 -10.34
N LEU A 184 -7.07 12.60 -11.04
CA LEU A 184 -7.68 12.06 -12.26
C LEU A 184 -6.68 11.94 -13.41
N LEU A 185 -5.82 12.94 -13.61
CA LEU A 185 -4.76 12.90 -14.63
C LEU A 185 -3.69 11.85 -14.31
N ILE A 186 -3.28 11.76 -13.04
CA ILE A 186 -2.33 10.75 -12.54
C ILE A 186 -2.92 9.32 -12.63
N SER A 187 -4.25 9.15 -12.64
CA SER A 187 -4.93 7.84 -12.86
C SER A 187 -4.73 7.22 -14.25
N TYR A 188 -3.84 7.76 -15.09
CA TYR A 188 -3.36 7.17 -16.34
C TYR A 188 -2.03 6.39 -16.17
N TRP A 189 -1.63 6.10 -14.93
CA TRP A 189 -0.41 5.35 -14.60
C TRP A 189 -0.69 3.89 -14.26
N SER A 190 -0.65 3.01 -15.27
CA SER A 190 -0.57 1.56 -15.03
C SER A 190 0.90 1.13 -14.96
N PRO A 191 1.40 0.58 -13.85
CA PRO A 191 2.65 -0.16 -13.83
C PRO A 191 2.44 -1.59 -14.37
N SER A 192 3.53 -2.31 -14.62
CA SER A 192 3.50 -3.75 -14.90
C SER A 192 2.90 -4.53 -13.71
N PHE A 193 1.86 -5.33 -13.98
CA PHE A 193 1.10 -6.05 -12.94
C PHE A 193 1.90 -7.08 -12.12
N VAL A 194 3.02 -7.57 -12.69
CA VAL A 194 3.90 -8.65 -12.18
C VAL A 194 4.40 -8.49 -10.73
N LYS A 195 4.27 -7.31 -10.09
CA LYS A 195 4.69 -7.07 -8.70
C LYS A 195 3.68 -6.28 -7.83
N ALA A 196 2.41 -6.19 -8.23
CA ALA A 196 1.51 -5.15 -7.70
C ALA A 196 0.21 -5.67 -7.05
N ALA A 197 0.24 -5.92 -5.74
CA ALA A 197 -0.98 -5.96 -4.91
C ALA A 197 -1.66 -4.58 -4.77
N SER A 198 -1.00 -3.50 -5.19
CA SER A 198 -1.59 -2.17 -5.30
C SER A 198 -2.10 -1.91 -6.72
N ARG A 199 -3.37 -1.50 -6.85
CA ARG A 199 -3.97 -1.04 -8.12
C ARG A 199 -3.89 0.51 -8.18
N PRO A 200 -2.78 1.17 -8.57
CA PRO A 200 -2.59 2.60 -8.36
C PRO A 200 -3.64 3.47 -9.08
N ASN A 201 -4.11 3.08 -10.26
CA ASN A 201 -5.20 3.80 -10.95
C ASN A 201 -6.52 3.76 -10.16
N THR A 202 -6.77 2.70 -9.39
CA THR A 202 -7.89 2.61 -8.43
C THR A 202 -7.68 3.58 -7.26
N THR A 203 -6.47 3.62 -6.72
CA THR A 203 -6.10 4.53 -5.61
C THR A 203 -6.19 6.00 -6.01
N TRP A 204 -5.65 6.39 -7.16
CA TRP A 204 -5.71 7.76 -7.68
C TRP A 204 -7.14 8.19 -8.01
N LEU A 205 -7.95 7.32 -8.60
CA LEU A 205 -9.37 7.57 -8.80
C LEU A 205 -10.11 7.76 -7.46
N SER A 206 -9.79 6.95 -6.44
CA SER A 206 -10.39 7.08 -5.10
C SER A 206 -10.03 8.40 -4.44
N ILE A 207 -8.76 8.84 -4.55
CA ILE A 207 -8.29 10.16 -4.12
C ILE A 207 -9.07 11.27 -4.85
N ALA A 208 -9.26 11.15 -6.17
CA ALA A 208 -10.04 12.11 -6.94
C ALA A 208 -11.49 12.21 -6.47
N ILE A 209 -12.21 11.07 -6.42
CA ILE A 209 -13.62 11.01 -6.00
C ILE A 209 -13.77 11.55 -4.58
N LYS A 210 -12.89 11.19 -3.64
CA LYS A 210 -12.92 11.67 -2.26
C LYS A 210 -12.77 13.19 -2.17
N ASN A 211 -11.80 13.76 -2.88
CA ASN A 211 -11.59 15.22 -2.86
C ASN A 211 -12.72 15.95 -3.61
N ALA A 212 -13.22 15.43 -4.73
CA ALA A 212 -14.38 15.98 -5.45
C ALA A 212 -15.68 15.94 -4.62
N LYS A 213 -15.93 14.84 -3.89
CA LYS A 213 -17.03 14.77 -2.91
C LYS A 213 -16.86 15.81 -1.79
N SER A 214 -15.64 16.01 -1.28
CA SER A 214 -15.38 16.99 -0.20
C SER A 214 -15.69 18.45 -0.58
N VAL A 215 -15.58 18.82 -1.85
CA VAL A 215 -15.98 20.15 -2.37
C VAL A 215 -17.42 20.18 -2.91
N LYS A 216 -18.24 19.17 -2.56
CA LYS A 216 -19.63 19.01 -3.00
C LYS A 216 -19.83 18.98 -4.53
N ALA A 217 -18.83 18.54 -5.30
CA ALA A 217 -18.91 18.52 -6.76
C ALA A 217 -20.10 17.69 -7.29
N HIS A 218 -20.35 16.54 -6.66
CA HIS A 218 -21.53 15.67 -6.88
C HIS A 218 -22.90 16.37 -6.71
N LEU A 219 -22.98 17.48 -5.97
CA LEU A 219 -24.22 18.24 -5.74
C LEU A 219 -24.36 19.46 -6.67
N SER A 220 -23.37 19.76 -7.50
CA SER A 220 -23.32 20.98 -8.33
C SER A 220 -24.36 21.06 -9.47
N GLY A 221 -25.15 20.00 -9.66
CA GLY A 221 -26.31 19.97 -10.55
C GLY A 221 -27.63 20.47 -9.92
N LEU A 222 -27.72 20.57 -8.59
CA LEU A 222 -28.95 20.94 -7.89
C LEU A 222 -29.30 22.43 -8.12
N GLU A 223 -30.49 22.70 -8.64
CA GLU A 223 -30.88 24.02 -9.15
C GLU A 223 -31.25 25.06 -8.08
N SER A 224 -31.25 24.71 -6.78
CA SER A 224 -31.59 25.61 -5.66
C SER A 224 -30.46 26.58 -5.27
N ALA A 225 -29.62 26.99 -6.23
CA ALA A 225 -28.44 27.83 -6.04
C ALA A 225 -28.26 28.82 -7.19
N VAL A 226 -29.32 29.58 -7.51
CA VAL A 226 -29.28 30.66 -8.50
C VAL A 226 -28.98 31.99 -7.81
N VAL A 227 -27.71 32.40 -7.87
CA VAL A 227 -27.29 33.80 -7.69
C VAL A 227 -26.53 34.20 -8.95
N LYS A 228 -26.90 35.34 -9.57
CA LYS A 228 -26.41 35.74 -10.89
C LYS A 228 -25.04 36.43 -10.89
N ASP A 229 -24.11 35.92 -10.07
CA ASP A 229 -22.74 36.43 -9.97
C ASP A 229 -21.77 35.55 -10.77
N GLU A 230 -21.10 36.12 -11.77
CA GLU A 230 -20.15 35.42 -12.66
C GLU A 230 -19.11 34.53 -11.93
N PRO A 231 -18.47 34.97 -10.82
CA PRO A 231 -17.51 34.14 -10.11
C PRO A 231 -18.10 32.87 -9.48
N GLN A 232 -19.40 32.88 -9.13
CA GLN A 232 -20.09 31.70 -8.59
C GLN A 232 -20.42 30.70 -9.69
N GLU A 233 -20.85 31.18 -10.86
CA GLU A 233 -21.21 30.31 -12.00
C GLU A 233 -19.98 29.63 -12.60
N GLN A 234 -18.87 30.34 -12.81
CA GLN A 234 -17.62 29.73 -13.28
C GLN A 234 -17.13 28.62 -12.34
N ARG A 235 -17.28 28.81 -11.02
CA ARG A 235 -16.97 27.80 -10.00
C ARG A 235 -17.93 26.61 -10.08
N ARG A 236 -19.22 26.83 -10.32
CA ARG A 236 -20.23 25.77 -10.51
C ARG A 236 -19.91 24.90 -11.72
N CYS A 237 -19.62 25.51 -12.88
CA CYS A 237 -19.22 24.80 -14.09
C CYS A 237 -17.94 23.99 -13.88
N SER A 238 -16.94 24.54 -13.18
CA SER A 238 -15.70 23.83 -12.83
C SER A 238 -15.95 22.59 -11.95
N LEU A 239 -16.85 22.70 -10.96
CA LEU A 239 -17.23 21.56 -10.10
C LEU A 239 -18.02 20.49 -10.86
N LYS A 240 -18.94 20.88 -11.77
CA LYS A 240 -19.64 19.93 -12.64
C LYS A 240 -18.69 19.19 -13.56
N ARG A 241 -17.77 19.90 -14.23
CA ARG A 241 -16.73 19.30 -15.09
C ARG A 241 -15.91 18.27 -14.33
N LEU A 242 -15.45 18.61 -13.13
CA LEU A 242 -14.72 17.70 -12.25
C LEU A 242 -15.52 16.44 -11.94
N TRP A 243 -16.81 16.57 -11.56
CA TRP A 243 -17.63 15.39 -11.25
C TRP A 243 -17.97 14.54 -12.47
N GLY A 244 -18.28 15.16 -13.62
CA GLY A 244 -18.47 14.45 -14.89
C GLY A 244 -17.22 13.68 -15.32
N CYS A 245 -16.03 14.26 -15.11
CA CYS A 245 -14.76 13.56 -15.32
C CYS A 245 -14.53 12.42 -14.32
N CYS A 246 -14.97 12.55 -13.06
CA CYS A 246 -14.98 11.42 -12.12
C CYS A 246 -15.87 10.27 -12.64
N ILE A 247 -17.10 10.55 -13.08
CA ILE A 247 -18.04 9.56 -13.63
C ILE A 247 -17.44 8.85 -14.85
N VAL A 248 -16.94 9.60 -15.83
CA VAL A 248 -16.34 9.03 -17.05
C VAL A 248 -15.08 8.21 -16.71
N ARG A 249 -14.20 8.70 -15.82
CA ARG A 249 -12.97 7.96 -15.48
C ARG A 249 -13.24 6.71 -14.65
N ASP A 250 -14.21 6.75 -13.75
CA ASP A 250 -14.66 5.61 -12.95
C ASP A 250 -15.22 4.50 -13.84
N SER A 251 -16.21 4.82 -14.66
CA SER A 251 -16.88 3.84 -15.50
C SER A 251 -16.00 3.33 -16.65
N THR A 252 -15.17 4.16 -17.28
CA THR A 252 -14.22 3.67 -18.33
C THR A 252 -13.09 2.80 -17.76
N LEU A 253 -12.62 3.05 -16.53
CA LEU A 253 -11.72 2.11 -15.85
C LEU A 253 -12.45 0.84 -15.39
N SER A 254 -13.74 0.91 -15.08
CA SER A 254 -14.56 -0.27 -14.71
C SER A 254 -14.80 -1.20 -15.90
N ILE A 255 -15.09 -0.67 -17.10
CA ILE A 255 -15.12 -1.45 -18.35
C ILE A 255 -13.74 -2.07 -18.65
N ALA A 256 -12.69 -1.25 -18.63
CA ALA A 256 -11.36 -1.69 -19.05
C ALA A 256 -10.75 -2.72 -18.09
N LEU A 257 -10.78 -2.46 -16.78
CA LEU A 257 -10.19 -3.30 -15.74
C LEU A 257 -11.20 -4.24 -15.07
N ARG A 258 -12.36 -4.47 -15.71
CA ARG A 258 -13.32 -5.54 -15.42
C ARG A 258 -13.73 -5.61 -13.94
N ARG A 259 -14.08 -4.45 -13.41
CA ARG A 259 -14.28 -4.20 -11.97
C ARG A 259 -15.51 -3.34 -11.72
N SER A 260 -15.94 -3.18 -10.47
CA SER A 260 -17.06 -2.31 -10.14
C SER A 260 -16.69 -0.82 -10.13
N CYS A 261 -17.71 0.03 -10.30
CA CYS A 261 -17.61 1.49 -10.17
C CYS A 261 -17.46 1.91 -8.70
N GLN A 262 -16.53 2.83 -8.41
CA GLN A 262 -16.33 3.40 -7.07
C GLN A 262 -17.42 4.44 -6.70
N ILE A 263 -18.04 5.08 -7.69
CA ILE A 263 -19.17 5.98 -7.47
C ILE A 263 -20.44 5.12 -7.41
N THR A 264 -20.92 4.87 -6.20
CA THR A 264 -21.96 3.87 -5.90
C THR A 264 -23.34 4.27 -6.42
N ALA A 265 -24.25 3.31 -6.62
CA ALA A 265 -25.63 3.61 -6.99
C ALA A 265 -26.35 4.52 -5.97
N ALA A 266 -25.97 4.48 -4.69
CA ALA A 266 -26.48 5.42 -3.68
C ALA A 266 -26.00 6.87 -3.93
N ASP A 267 -24.72 7.05 -4.27
CA ASP A 267 -24.20 8.35 -4.73
C ASP A 267 -24.93 8.81 -6.01
N ARG A 268 -25.15 7.89 -6.96
CA ARG A 268 -25.79 8.18 -8.25
C ARG A 268 -27.31 8.34 -8.18
N ASN A 269 -27.96 7.98 -7.07
CA ASN A 269 -29.35 8.35 -6.83
C ASN A 269 -29.51 9.86 -6.53
N ALA A 270 -28.47 10.54 -6.03
CA ALA A 270 -28.42 12.00 -6.05
C ALA A 270 -28.18 12.56 -7.47
N GLU A 271 -27.51 11.80 -8.34
CA GLU A 271 -27.26 12.17 -9.75
C GLU A 271 -28.50 12.10 -10.66
N VAL A 272 -29.68 11.71 -10.17
CA VAL A 272 -30.96 11.93 -10.89
C VAL A 272 -31.16 13.42 -11.22
N LYS A 273 -30.50 14.33 -10.47
CA LYS A 273 -30.45 15.77 -10.70
C LYS A 273 -29.07 16.28 -11.16
N PHE A 274 -28.09 15.42 -11.41
CA PHE A 274 -26.78 15.82 -11.95
C PHE A 274 -26.75 15.66 -13.47
N VAL A 275 -26.79 16.78 -14.18
CA VAL A 275 -26.60 16.83 -15.63
C VAL A 275 -25.51 17.85 -15.95
N LEU A 276 -24.38 17.36 -16.47
CA LEU A 276 -23.43 18.20 -17.18
C LEU A 276 -24.04 18.52 -18.55
N LYS A 277 -24.27 19.80 -18.84
CA LYS A 277 -24.93 20.28 -20.07
C LYS A 277 -23.89 20.89 -21.01
N TYR A 278 -24.25 21.06 -22.29
CA TYR A 278 -23.41 21.75 -23.27
C TYR A 278 -22.93 23.13 -22.78
N ALA A 279 -23.83 23.90 -22.15
CA ALA A 279 -23.53 25.20 -21.58
C ALA A 279 -22.44 25.20 -20.48
N ASP A 280 -22.23 24.08 -19.80
CA ASP A 280 -21.14 23.96 -18.82
C ASP A 280 -19.74 23.91 -19.49
N LEU A 281 -19.69 23.68 -20.81
CA LEU A 281 -18.48 23.53 -21.63
C LEU A 281 -18.35 24.59 -22.74
N GLU A 282 -19.43 25.25 -23.15
CA GLU A 282 -19.49 26.10 -24.37
C GLU A 282 -18.54 27.31 -24.40
N VAL A 283 -18.11 27.80 -23.24
CA VAL A 283 -17.11 28.88 -23.11
C VAL A 283 -15.77 28.54 -23.80
N GLU A 284 -15.48 27.26 -24.03
CA GLU A 284 -14.26 26.83 -24.73
C GLU A 284 -14.33 26.91 -26.27
N LEU A 285 -15.51 27.14 -26.85
CA LEU A 285 -15.72 27.09 -28.31
C LEU A 285 -14.96 28.17 -29.08
N SER A 286 -14.87 29.38 -28.52
CA SER A 286 -14.34 30.57 -29.19
C SER A 286 -12.89 30.91 -28.81
N ARG A 287 -12.24 30.09 -27.97
CA ARG A 287 -10.92 30.37 -27.38
C ARG A 287 -9.96 29.16 -27.37
N SER A 288 -10.24 28.08 -28.12
CA SER A 288 -9.28 26.98 -28.31
C SER A 288 -8.13 27.42 -29.23
N GLN A 289 -6.91 26.96 -28.93
CA GLN A 289 -5.72 27.13 -29.78
C GLN A 289 -5.34 25.85 -30.53
N VAL A 290 -6.14 24.77 -30.41
CA VAL A 290 -5.87 23.47 -31.05
C VAL A 290 -6.99 22.96 -31.96
N TYR A 291 -8.15 23.60 -31.94
CA TYR A 291 -9.34 23.29 -32.72
C TYR A 291 -10.07 24.54 -33.20
N ASP A 292 -10.71 24.45 -34.37
CA ASP A 292 -11.80 25.34 -34.78
C ASP A 292 -13.09 25.10 -33.95
N ALA A 293 -14.01 26.07 -33.97
CA ALA A 293 -15.24 26.00 -33.18
C ALA A 293 -16.20 24.85 -33.59
N PRO A 294 -16.41 24.50 -34.88
CA PRO A 294 -17.16 23.31 -35.28
C PRO A 294 -16.58 22.00 -34.72
N THR A 295 -15.28 21.77 -34.88
CA THR A 295 -14.57 20.61 -34.32
C THR A 295 -14.68 20.57 -32.80
N LYS A 296 -14.46 21.71 -32.13
CA LYS A 296 -14.55 21.83 -30.67
C LYS A 296 -15.96 21.53 -30.16
N LYS A 297 -17.00 22.01 -30.84
CA LYS A 297 -18.42 21.71 -30.57
C LYS A 297 -18.70 20.21 -30.66
N TYR A 298 -18.24 19.57 -31.73
CA TYR A 298 -18.43 18.13 -31.92
C TYR A 298 -17.75 17.31 -30.81
N LEU A 299 -16.52 17.67 -30.44
CA LEU A 299 -15.78 16.99 -29.36
C LEU A 299 -16.44 17.15 -27.98
N ILE A 300 -16.96 18.35 -27.66
CA ILE A 300 -17.77 18.58 -26.45
C ILE A 300 -19.00 17.66 -26.43
N MET A 301 -19.72 17.55 -27.54
CA MET A 301 -20.93 16.73 -27.61
C MET A 301 -20.62 15.22 -27.57
N ALA A 302 -19.56 14.75 -28.23
CA ALA A 302 -19.08 13.36 -28.12
C ALA A 302 -18.72 12.99 -26.67
N PHE A 303 -18.07 13.90 -25.92
CA PHE A 303 -17.81 13.71 -24.50
C PHE A 303 -19.11 13.62 -23.67
N LEU A 304 -20.12 14.46 -23.96
CA LEU A 304 -21.41 14.41 -23.26
C LEU A 304 -22.19 13.12 -23.55
N HIS A 305 -22.16 12.60 -24.78
CA HIS A 305 -22.74 11.29 -25.11
C HIS A 305 -22.03 10.14 -24.37
N LEU A 306 -20.69 10.16 -24.29
CA LEU A 306 -19.92 9.22 -23.47
C LEU A 306 -20.24 9.37 -21.97
N ALA A 307 -20.48 10.58 -21.48
CA ALA A 307 -20.83 10.84 -20.08
C ALA A 307 -22.19 10.23 -19.70
N GLU A 308 -23.22 10.31 -20.55
CA GLU A 308 -24.51 9.64 -20.30
C GLU A 308 -24.38 8.11 -20.30
N LEU A 309 -23.58 7.54 -21.22
CA LEU A 309 -23.27 6.10 -21.25
C LEU A 309 -22.60 5.66 -19.93
N CYS A 310 -21.57 6.40 -19.49
CA CYS A 310 -20.85 6.16 -18.25
C CYS A 310 -21.73 6.35 -16.99
N ARG A 311 -22.63 7.35 -16.99
CA ARG A 311 -23.54 7.62 -15.88
C ARG A 311 -24.46 6.42 -15.65
N ARG A 312 -25.09 5.92 -16.72
CA ARG A 312 -26.05 4.80 -16.69
C ARG A 312 -25.40 3.45 -16.39
N MET A 313 -24.17 3.21 -16.84
CA MET A 313 -23.45 1.95 -16.63
C MET A 313 -23.39 1.50 -15.16
N ALA A 314 -23.23 2.42 -14.21
CA ALA A 314 -22.98 2.02 -12.82
C ALA A 314 -24.16 1.29 -12.15
N HIS A 315 -25.39 1.45 -12.64
CA HIS A 315 -26.53 0.66 -12.17
C HIS A 315 -26.35 -0.85 -12.48
N VAL A 316 -25.66 -1.21 -13.56
CA VAL A 316 -25.34 -2.61 -13.92
C VAL A 316 -23.92 -3.04 -13.59
N SER A 317 -23.02 -2.12 -13.21
CA SER A 317 -21.59 -2.40 -13.08
C SER A 317 -21.26 -3.51 -12.06
N LYS A 318 -22.05 -3.65 -10.99
CA LYS A 318 -21.90 -4.76 -10.02
C LYS A 318 -22.32 -6.12 -10.60
N LEU A 319 -23.34 -6.13 -11.45
CA LEU A 319 -23.87 -7.35 -12.08
C LEU A 319 -22.94 -7.88 -13.17
N LEU A 320 -22.23 -6.96 -13.84
CA LEU A 320 -21.23 -7.25 -14.87
C LEU A 320 -19.91 -7.75 -14.28
N PHE A 321 -19.44 -7.13 -13.18
CA PHE A 321 -18.09 -7.32 -12.65
C PHE A 321 -18.10 -7.57 -11.13
N PRO A 322 -18.52 -8.77 -10.67
CA PRO A 322 -18.54 -9.13 -9.25
C PRO A 322 -17.14 -9.34 -8.63
N PHE A 323 -16.10 -9.43 -9.47
CA PHE A 323 -14.75 -9.93 -9.17
C PHE A 323 -13.86 -9.07 -8.23
N GLU A 324 -14.41 -8.15 -7.43
CA GLU A 324 -13.61 -7.22 -6.61
C GLU A 324 -13.46 -7.59 -5.14
N ASN A 325 -14.38 -8.36 -4.56
CA ASN A 325 -14.26 -8.82 -3.18
C ASN A 325 -13.49 -10.14 -3.13
N GLY A 326 -12.52 -10.25 -2.21
CA GLY A 326 -11.69 -11.44 -2.02
C GLY A 326 -12.35 -12.54 -1.19
N SER A 327 -13.68 -12.63 -1.17
CA SER A 327 -14.42 -13.71 -0.52
C SER A 327 -14.36 -14.97 -1.39
N THR A 328 -13.56 -15.96 -0.98
CA THR A 328 -13.39 -17.24 -1.70
C THR A 328 -14.57 -18.20 -1.55
N GLU A 329 -15.61 -17.81 -0.82
CA GLU A 329 -16.79 -18.64 -0.49
C GLU A 329 -18.08 -18.16 -1.15
N ASP A 330 -18.12 -16.93 -1.68
CA ASP A 330 -19.25 -16.46 -2.48
C ASP A 330 -19.26 -17.20 -3.83
N THR A 331 -20.14 -18.19 -3.97
CA THR A 331 -20.55 -18.70 -5.28
C THR A 331 -21.00 -17.53 -6.15
N PHE A 332 -20.69 -17.58 -7.45
CA PHE A 332 -21.16 -16.57 -8.40
C PHE A 332 -22.67 -16.39 -8.23
N PRO A 333 -23.16 -15.20 -7.85
CA PRO A 333 -24.57 -15.04 -7.53
C PRO A 333 -25.39 -15.19 -8.81
N THR A 334 -26.17 -16.27 -8.88
CA THR A 334 -27.10 -16.55 -9.98
C THR A 334 -28.04 -15.34 -10.15
N PRO A 335 -28.11 -14.69 -11.33
CA PRO A 335 -28.93 -13.50 -11.50
C PRO A 335 -30.40 -13.72 -11.14
N THR A 336 -30.88 -12.91 -10.21
CA THR A 336 -32.27 -12.88 -9.77
C THR A 336 -33.19 -12.43 -10.91
N THR A 337 -34.51 -12.54 -10.72
CA THR A 337 -35.49 -12.02 -11.67
C THR A 337 -35.32 -10.50 -11.88
N ASP A 338 -34.97 -9.76 -10.82
CA ASP A 338 -34.71 -8.31 -10.88
C ASP A 338 -33.41 -7.98 -11.64
N ASP A 339 -32.36 -8.80 -11.49
CA ASP A 339 -31.12 -8.66 -12.28
C ASP A 339 -31.37 -8.90 -13.78
N LYS A 340 -32.20 -9.90 -14.11
CA LYS A 340 -32.58 -10.20 -15.50
C LYS A 340 -33.39 -9.05 -16.11
N GLN A 341 -34.33 -8.48 -15.36
CA GLN A 341 -35.09 -7.29 -15.77
C GLN A 341 -34.17 -6.07 -15.94
N THR A 342 -33.25 -5.84 -14.99
CA THR A 342 -32.25 -4.76 -15.01
C THR A 342 -31.32 -4.85 -16.22
N ILE A 343 -30.81 -6.04 -16.55
CA ILE A 343 -30.01 -6.27 -17.76
C ILE A 343 -30.82 -5.99 -19.03
N GLY A 344 -32.09 -6.42 -19.08
CA GLY A 344 -32.99 -6.14 -20.20
C GLY A 344 -33.24 -4.65 -20.42
N THR A 345 -33.58 -3.92 -19.36
CA THR A 345 -33.76 -2.46 -19.37
C THR A 345 -32.48 -1.74 -19.80
N PHE A 346 -31.31 -2.21 -19.36
CA PHE A 346 -30.04 -1.60 -19.76
C PHE A 346 -29.66 -1.89 -21.22
N LYS A 347 -29.98 -3.07 -21.75
CA LYS A 347 -29.85 -3.34 -23.20
C LYS A 347 -30.72 -2.40 -24.04
N TYR A 348 -31.98 -2.17 -23.63
CA TYR A 348 -32.87 -1.21 -24.31
C TYR A 348 -32.29 0.22 -24.30
N PHE A 349 -31.75 0.65 -23.16
CA PHE A 349 -31.02 1.93 -23.09
C PHE A 349 -29.83 1.98 -24.04
N LEU A 350 -29.01 0.93 -24.14
CA LEU A 350 -27.85 0.90 -25.04
C LEU A 350 -28.25 1.06 -26.51
N SER A 351 -29.30 0.37 -26.97
CA SER A 351 -29.82 0.56 -28.34
C SER A 351 -30.25 2.00 -28.59
N GLY A 352 -31.11 2.56 -27.73
CA GLY A 352 -31.60 3.93 -27.88
C GLY A 352 -30.50 5.00 -27.77
N TRP A 353 -29.48 4.77 -26.94
CA TRP A 353 -28.27 5.61 -26.88
C TRP A 353 -27.48 5.55 -28.19
N CYS A 354 -27.34 4.35 -28.79
CA CYS A 354 -26.64 4.16 -30.06
C CYS A 354 -27.36 4.86 -31.22
N ASP A 355 -28.69 4.72 -31.30
CA ASP A 355 -29.51 5.39 -32.31
C ASP A 355 -29.44 6.92 -32.16
N THR A 356 -29.49 7.43 -30.92
CA THR A 356 -29.28 8.85 -30.61
C THR A 356 -27.89 9.33 -31.04
N ALA A 357 -26.84 8.53 -30.81
CA ALA A 357 -25.48 8.85 -31.22
C ALA A 357 -25.35 8.90 -32.75
N LYS A 358 -25.89 7.91 -33.49
CA LYS A 358 -25.90 7.90 -34.96
C LYS A 358 -26.61 9.12 -35.55
N LEU A 359 -27.80 9.46 -35.02
CA LEU A 359 -28.55 10.65 -35.43
C LEU A 359 -27.78 11.95 -35.17
N TRP A 360 -27.13 12.08 -34.01
CA TRP A 360 -26.42 13.31 -33.67
C TRP A 360 -25.07 13.47 -34.40
N LEU A 361 -24.25 12.42 -34.47
CA LEU A 361 -22.90 12.46 -35.07
C LEU A 361 -22.92 12.84 -36.56
N GLN A 362 -24.08 12.72 -37.24
CA GLN A 362 -24.22 12.69 -38.70
C GLN A 362 -23.31 11.65 -39.39
N SER A 363 -22.77 10.74 -38.58
CA SER A 363 -22.01 9.59 -39.00
C SER A 363 -22.92 8.37 -38.90
N PRO A 364 -22.96 7.50 -39.93
CA PRO A 364 -23.46 6.15 -39.73
C PRO A 364 -22.70 5.43 -38.60
N ASP A 365 -23.22 4.26 -38.19
CA ASP A 365 -22.43 3.29 -37.43
C ASP A 365 -21.07 3.10 -38.14
N PRO A 366 -19.93 2.99 -37.43
CA PRO A 366 -18.62 2.85 -38.05
C PRO A 366 -18.59 1.98 -39.33
N VAL A 367 -19.21 0.79 -39.35
CA VAL A 367 -19.18 -0.12 -40.51
C VAL A 367 -20.30 0.10 -41.54
N ASP A 368 -21.33 0.89 -41.21
CA ASP A 368 -22.40 1.25 -42.15
C ASP A 368 -21.86 2.34 -43.11
N LYS A 369 -22.10 2.19 -44.43
CA LYS A 369 -21.31 2.84 -45.51
C LYS A 369 -21.00 4.34 -45.29
N PRO A 370 -19.72 4.77 -45.27
CA PRO A 370 -19.34 6.15 -44.95
C PRO A 370 -19.64 7.13 -46.09
N LYS A 371 -20.87 7.64 -46.15
CA LYS A 371 -21.17 8.95 -46.73
C LYS A 371 -21.22 10.00 -45.62
N LEU A 372 -20.05 10.46 -45.18
CA LEU A 372 -19.91 11.65 -44.35
C LEU A 372 -20.26 12.87 -45.20
N VAL A 373 -21.55 13.26 -45.19
CA VAL A 373 -22.05 14.46 -45.87
C VAL A 373 -21.77 15.69 -44.99
N ASN A 374 -20.49 16.04 -44.87
CA ASN A 374 -19.98 17.41 -44.66
C ASN A 374 -18.44 17.40 -44.59
N THR A 375 -17.79 18.27 -45.37
CA THR A 375 -16.33 18.45 -45.39
C THR A 375 -15.76 19.04 -44.10
N GLU A 376 -16.61 19.64 -43.26
CA GLU A 376 -16.27 20.26 -41.98
C GLU A 376 -15.88 19.23 -40.88
N LEU A 377 -16.25 17.95 -41.02
CA LEU A 377 -15.99 16.90 -40.01
C LEU A 377 -14.69 16.10 -40.27
N SER A 378 -13.71 16.71 -40.93
CA SER A 378 -12.48 16.05 -41.38
C SER A 378 -11.41 15.87 -40.29
N HIS A 379 -11.45 16.64 -39.20
CA HIS A 379 -10.36 16.71 -38.21
C HIS A 379 -10.12 15.38 -37.46
N SER A 380 -8.88 14.90 -37.43
CA SER A 380 -8.55 13.54 -36.98
C SER A 380 -8.92 13.22 -35.52
N SER A 381 -8.95 14.21 -34.61
CA SER A 381 -9.47 14.00 -33.24
C SER A 381 -10.95 13.60 -33.22
N VAL A 382 -11.78 14.08 -34.15
CA VAL A 382 -13.20 13.68 -34.24
C VAL A 382 -13.29 12.17 -34.51
N ALA A 383 -12.56 11.69 -35.50
CA ALA A 383 -12.48 10.26 -35.80
C ALA A 383 -11.96 9.45 -34.59
N LEU A 384 -10.93 9.93 -33.89
CA LEU A 384 -10.40 9.30 -32.68
C LEU A 384 -11.46 9.15 -31.58
N PHE A 385 -12.09 10.25 -31.16
CA PHE A 385 -12.99 10.24 -30.00
C PHE A 385 -14.34 9.58 -30.29
N THR A 386 -14.86 9.67 -31.52
CA THR A 386 -16.03 8.88 -31.94
C THR A 386 -15.75 7.38 -31.90
N ASN A 387 -14.63 6.90 -32.48
CA ASN A 387 -14.28 5.48 -32.42
C ASN A 387 -13.95 5.01 -30.99
N LEU A 388 -13.31 5.84 -30.16
CA LEU A 388 -13.06 5.54 -28.75
C LEU A 388 -14.37 5.36 -27.95
N MET A 389 -15.34 6.25 -28.15
CA MET A 389 -16.67 6.14 -27.55
C MET A 389 -17.38 4.85 -27.97
N TYR A 390 -17.32 4.51 -29.26
CA TYR A 390 -17.86 3.25 -29.78
C TYR A 390 -17.13 2.01 -29.22
N ILE A 391 -15.81 2.04 -29.07
CA ILE A 391 -15.05 0.92 -28.46
C ILE A 391 -15.54 0.65 -27.02
N TYR A 392 -15.82 1.67 -26.22
CA TYR A 392 -16.41 1.48 -24.88
C TYR A 392 -17.84 0.92 -24.94
N TYR A 393 -18.67 1.42 -25.86
CA TYR A 393 -20.04 0.92 -26.09
C TYR A 393 -20.07 -0.57 -26.46
N TYR A 394 -19.29 -1.00 -27.46
CA TYR A 394 -19.23 -2.40 -27.87
C TYR A 394 -18.57 -3.28 -26.81
N SER A 395 -17.57 -2.79 -26.07
CA SER A 395 -17.00 -3.52 -24.91
C SER A 395 -18.05 -3.79 -23.83
N LEU A 396 -18.96 -2.85 -23.61
CA LEU A 396 -20.05 -3.00 -22.64
C LEU A 396 -21.14 -3.97 -23.13
N ARG A 397 -21.42 -4.02 -24.45
CA ARG A 397 -22.26 -5.10 -25.05
C ARG A 397 -21.66 -6.48 -24.86
N ILE A 398 -20.35 -6.65 -25.07
CA ILE A 398 -19.66 -7.92 -24.80
C ILE A 398 -19.78 -8.32 -23.33
N ALA A 399 -19.55 -7.40 -22.38
CA ALA A 399 -19.70 -7.70 -20.95
C ALA A 399 -21.13 -8.15 -20.58
N LEU A 400 -22.17 -7.49 -21.12
CA LEU A 400 -23.57 -7.87 -20.91
C LEU A 400 -23.88 -9.26 -21.46
N ALA A 401 -23.44 -9.56 -22.69
CA ALA A 401 -23.68 -10.85 -23.32
C ALA A 401 -22.90 -11.98 -22.63
N ASN A 402 -21.67 -11.73 -22.17
CA ASN A 402 -20.91 -12.67 -21.36
C ASN A 402 -21.63 -12.99 -20.04
N ARG A 403 -22.18 -11.98 -19.34
CA ARG A 403 -22.94 -12.22 -18.10
C ARG A 403 -24.24 -12.98 -18.35
N GLN A 404 -24.91 -12.77 -19.49
CA GLN A 404 -26.09 -13.56 -19.88
C GLN A 404 -25.75 -15.02 -20.18
N LEU A 405 -24.68 -15.28 -20.94
CA LEU A 405 -24.19 -16.65 -21.20
C LEU A 405 -23.79 -17.36 -19.90
N LEU A 406 -23.12 -16.64 -18.99
CA LEU A 406 -22.73 -17.18 -17.70
C LEU A 406 -23.95 -17.55 -16.84
N ALA A 407 -24.96 -16.68 -16.78
CA ALA A 407 -26.21 -16.94 -16.08
C ALA A 407 -26.95 -18.18 -16.61
N PHE A 408 -26.98 -18.36 -17.94
CA PHE A 408 -27.56 -19.54 -18.59
C PHE A 408 -26.78 -20.82 -18.23
N ALA A 409 -25.45 -20.74 -18.25
CA ALA A 409 -24.57 -21.85 -17.84
C ALA A 409 -24.74 -22.21 -16.36
N GLU A 410 -25.07 -21.24 -15.49
CA GLU A 410 -25.33 -21.40 -14.06
C GLU A 410 -26.70 -22.04 -13.74
N THR A 411 -27.74 -21.83 -14.54
CA THR A 411 -29.10 -22.33 -14.24
C THR A 411 -29.43 -23.68 -14.86
N ASN A 412 -29.22 -23.88 -16.16
CA ASN A 412 -29.99 -24.90 -16.91
C ASN A 412 -29.37 -26.33 -16.84
N THR A 413 -30.17 -27.34 -17.22
CA THR A 413 -29.72 -28.73 -17.43
C THR A 413 -29.51 -29.04 -18.92
N PRO A 414 -28.81 -30.12 -19.32
CA PRO A 414 -28.35 -30.34 -20.70
C PRO A 414 -29.41 -30.49 -21.81
N HIS A 415 -30.72 -30.39 -21.50
CA HIS A 415 -31.81 -30.66 -22.44
C HIS A 415 -32.69 -29.46 -22.80
N GLU A 416 -32.47 -28.28 -22.21
CA GLU A 416 -33.17 -27.06 -22.61
C GLU A 416 -32.46 -26.39 -23.80
N LYS A 417 -33.17 -26.30 -24.94
CA LYS A 417 -32.54 -26.29 -26.27
C LYS A 417 -32.25 -24.91 -26.82
N ALA A 418 -30.96 -24.59 -26.96
CA ALA A 418 -30.31 -23.74 -27.97
C ALA A 418 -30.75 -22.26 -28.15
N HIS A 419 -32.04 -21.93 -28.14
CA HIS A 419 -32.56 -20.65 -28.62
C HIS A 419 -31.98 -19.44 -27.86
N ASP A 420 -31.85 -19.55 -26.54
CA ASP A 420 -31.31 -18.49 -25.66
C ASP A 420 -29.82 -18.20 -25.87
N ILE A 421 -29.05 -19.10 -26.48
CA ILE A 421 -27.60 -18.89 -26.75
C ILE A 421 -27.39 -18.05 -28.02
N HIS A 422 -28.31 -18.10 -28.99
CA HIS A 422 -28.16 -17.40 -30.27
C HIS A 422 -28.07 -15.87 -30.11
N THR A 423 -28.90 -15.28 -29.24
CA THR A 423 -28.93 -13.82 -29.07
C THR A 423 -27.65 -13.26 -28.42
N PRO A 424 -27.14 -13.80 -27.29
CA PRO A 424 -25.83 -13.41 -26.77
C PRO A 424 -24.67 -13.69 -27.73
N ARG A 425 -24.69 -14.82 -28.48
CA ARG A 425 -23.67 -15.10 -29.51
C ARG A 425 -23.63 -13.99 -30.57
N ALA A 426 -24.78 -13.62 -31.12
CA ALA A 426 -24.87 -12.58 -32.15
C ALA A 426 -24.42 -11.21 -31.62
N ASP A 427 -24.79 -10.86 -30.37
CA ASP A 427 -24.33 -9.64 -29.70
C ASP A 427 -22.79 -9.57 -29.58
N ILE A 428 -22.15 -10.67 -29.16
CA ILE A 428 -20.69 -10.75 -29.01
C ILE A 428 -20.03 -10.68 -30.39
N GLN A 429 -20.53 -11.43 -31.37
CA GLN A 429 -19.99 -11.50 -32.73
C GLN A 429 -19.98 -10.12 -33.41
N ASP A 430 -21.11 -9.41 -33.40
CA ASP A 430 -21.22 -8.05 -33.93
C ASP A 430 -20.32 -7.08 -33.13
N ALA A 431 -20.41 -7.06 -31.80
CA ALA A 431 -19.61 -6.14 -30.99
C ALA A 431 -18.09 -6.36 -31.15
N GLN A 432 -17.62 -7.61 -31.26
CA GLN A 432 -16.22 -7.95 -31.52
C GLN A 432 -15.77 -7.49 -32.92
N ALA A 433 -16.62 -7.67 -33.94
CA ALA A 433 -16.36 -7.18 -35.28
C ALA A 433 -16.33 -5.65 -35.34
N ARG A 434 -17.23 -4.96 -34.62
CA ARG A 434 -17.30 -3.49 -34.56
C ARG A 434 -16.09 -2.89 -33.84
N ILE A 435 -15.60 -3.49 -32.74
CA ILE A 435 -14.32 -3.10 -32.10
C ILE A 435 -13.16 -3.31 -33.08
N SER A 436 -13.11 -4.46 -33.75
CA SER A 436 -12.07 -4.75 -34.75
C SER A 436 -12.07 -3.73 -35.89
N TRP A 437 -13.25 -3.30 -36.34
CA TRP A 437 -13.40 -2.25 -37.35
C TRP A 437 -12.95 -0.88 -36.83
N CYS A 438 -13.36 -0.47 -35.62
CA CYS A 438 -12.94 0.80 -35.01
C CYS A 438 -11.42 0.88 -34.89
N MET A 439 -10.79 -0.21 -34.44
CA MET A 439 -9.33 -0.32 -34.38
C MET A 439 -8.70 -0.26 -35.79
N LYS A 440 -9.32 -0.86 -36.81
CA LYS A 440 -8.83 -0.76 -38.20
C LYS A 440 -8.90 0.69 -38.71
N THR A 441 -10.04 1.36 -38.62
CA THR A 441 -10.17 2.74 -39.11
C THR A 441 -9.31 3.76 -38.35
N LEU A 442 -8.94 3.46 -37.11
CA LEU A 442 -7.91 4.22 -36.41
C LEU A 442 -6.49 3.85 -36.83
N ALA A 443 -6.20 2.60 -37.20
CA ALA A 443 -4.91 2.19 -37.77
C ALA A 443 -4.69 2.77 -39.18
N ASP A 444 -5.70 2.68 -40.05
CA ASP A 444 -5.72 3.24 -41.42
C ASP A 444 -5.50 4.78 -41.41
N ARG A 445 -5.84 5.47 -40.31
CA ARG A 445 -5.61 6.91 -40.08
C ARG A 445 -4.41 7.23 -39.18
N GLN A 446 -3.61 6.24 -38.79
CA GLN A 446 -2.46 6.35 -37.87
C GLN A 446 -2.78 6.89 -36.45
N LEU A 447 -4.03 6.78 -36.01
CA LEU A 447 -4.54 7.37 -34.77
C LEU A 447 -4.40 6.49 -33.52
N ILE A 448 -4.02 5.21 -33.66
CA ILE A 448 -3.90 4.27 -32.53
C ILE A 448 -2.99 4.79 -31.40
N ARG A 449 -1.88 5.48 -31.73
CA ARG A 449 -0.95 6.09 -30.75
C ARG A 449 -1.57 7.15 -29.83
N PHE A 450 -2.78 7.62 -30.13
CA PHE A 450 -3.50 8.61 -29.34
C PHE A 450 -4.63 8.01 -28.48
N LEU A 451 -4.88 6.69 -28.56
CA LEU A 451 -5.85 6.02 -27.70
C LEU A 451 -5.32 5.90 -26.25
N PRO A 452 -6.18 6.08 -25.24
CA PRO A 452 -5.77 5.97 -23.85
C PRO A 452 -5.51 4.51 -23.45
N VAL A 453 -4.60 4.31 -22.49
CA VAL A 453 -4.17 3.00 -21.93
C VAL A 453 -5.33 2.03 -21.61
N SER A 454 -6.52 2.53 -21.26
CA SER A 454 -7.72 1.73 -21.00
C SER A 454 -8.23 0.93 -22.22
N VAL A 455 -7.85 1.29 -23.45
CA VAL A 455 -8.27 0.57 -24.68
C VAL A 455 -7.54 -0.77 -24.85
N ILE A 456 -6.34 -0.94 -24.29
CA ILE A 456 -5.56 -2.19 -24.36
C ILE A 456 -6.42 -3.37 -23.89
N ALA A 457 -7.02 -3.27 -22.70
CA ALA A 457 -7.87 -4.30 -22.11
C ALA A 457 -9.25 -4.45 -22.78
N CYS A 458 -9.72 -3.42 -23.50
CA CYS A 458 -10.89 -3.53 -24.38
C CYS A 458 -10.57 -4.36 -25.64
N SER A 459 -9.34 -4.28 -26.16
CA SER A 459 -8.90 -5.02 -27.35
C SER A 459 -8.46 -6.47 -27.10
N ALA A 460 -8.19 -6.86 -25.85
CA ALA A 460 -7.56 -8.14 -25.51
C ALA A 460 -8.41 -9.38 -25.84
N LEU A 461 -9.71 -9.39 -25.49
CA LEU A 461 -10.60 -10.50 -25.83
C LEU A 461 -10.85 -10.60 -27.35
N PRO A 462 -11.14 -9.50 -28.09
CA PRO A 462 -11.13 -9.51 -29.55
C PRO A 462 -9.85 -10.09 -30.16
N LEU A 463 -8.67 -9.71 -29.64
CA LEU A 463 -7.37 -10.22 -30.09
C LEU A 463 -7.24 -11.73 -29.89
N ALA A 464 -7.52 -12.25 -28.70
CA ALA A 464 -7.41 -13.68 -28.44
C ALA A 464 -8.40 -14.53 -29.25
N LEU A 465 -9.64 -14.05 -29.44
CA LEU A 465 -10.61 -14.74 -30.31
C LEU A 465 -10.13 -14.81 -31.76
N HIS A 466 -9.45 -13.77 -32.26
CA HIS A 466 -8.80 -13.81 -33.59
C HIS A 466 -7.57 -14.73 -33.64
N ILE A 467 -6.76 -14.83 -32.59
CA ILE A 467 -5.64 -15.79 -32.54
C ILE A 467 -6.16 -17.24 -32.49
N ILE A 468 -7.25 -17.50 -31.73
CA ILE A 468 -7.96 -18.79 -31.73
C ILE A 468 -8.47 -19.10 -33.15
N ASN A 469 -9.11 -18.13 -33.81
CA ASN A 469 -9.58 -18.29 -35.18
C ASN A 469 -8.44 -18.63 -36.16
N GLY A 470 -7.29 -17.98 -36.02
CA GLY A 470 -6.11 -18.25 -36.85
C GLY A 470 -5.46 -19.61 -36.58
N ARG A 471 -5.49 -20.11 -35.33
CA ARG A 471 -5.08 -21.49 -35.01
C ARG A 471 -6.03 -22.53 -35.62
N LEU A 472 -7.35 -22.31 -35.53
CA LEU A 472 -8.36 -23.23 -36.05
C LEU A 472 -8.33 -23.36 -37.58
N ASN A 473 -8.09 -22.25 -38.30
CA ASN A 473 -8.06 -22.22 -39.76
C ASN A 473 -6.65 -22.43 -40.36
N GLY A 474 -5.64 -22.74 -39.55
CA GLY A 474 -4.25 -22.93 -39.99
C GLY A 474 -3.59 -21.69 -40.61
N SER A 475 -4.21 -20.51 -40.53
CA SER A 475 -3.76 -19.27 -41.18
C SER A 475 -3.98 -18.05 -40.29
N LEU A 476 -2.89 -17.31 -40.05
CA LEU A 476 -2.90 -16.06 -39.27
C LEU A 476 -3.21 -14.82 -40.14
N GLN A 477 -3.64 -14.99 -41.39
CA GLN A 477 -3.86 -13.91 -42.36
C GLN A 477 -5.18 -13.11 -42.17
N ASP A 478 -5.81 -13.15 -41.00
CA ASP A 478 -6.95 -12.28 -40.72
C ASP A 478 -6.48 -10.82 -40.59
N SER A 479 -6.91 -9.96 -41.51
CA SER A 479 -6.57 -8.52 -41.50
C SER A 479 -6.92 -7.81 -40.18
N ARG A 480 -7.91 -8.31 -39.43
CA ARG A 480 -8.29 -7.80 -38.10
C ARG A 480 -7.28 -8.20 -37.02
N LEU A 481 -6.71 -9.40 -37.12
CA LEU A 481 -5.63 -9.86 -36.23
C LEU A 481 -4.37 -9.00 -36.42
N VAL A 482 -4.00 -8.73 -37.67
CA VAL A 482 -2.84 -7.88 -38.01
C VAL A 482 -2.99 -6.48 -37.40
N VAL A 483 -4.15 -5.84 -37.57
CA VAL A 483 -4.49 -4.53 -36.98
C VAL A 483 -4.35 -4.53 -35.46
N LEU A 484 -4.89 -5.55 -34.78
CA LEU A 484 -4.83 -5.62 -33.30
C LEU A 484 -3.41 -5.89 -32.79
N LEU A 485 -2.62 -6.71 -33.48
CA LEU A 485 -1.21 -6.92 -33.16
C LEU A 485 -0.37 -5.65 -33.39
N GLN A 486 -0.62 -4.91 -34.47
CA GLN A 486 0.01 -3.60 -34.73
C GLN A 486 -0.37 -2.59 -33.62
N ALA A 487 -1.63 -2.61 -33.16
CA ALA A 487 -2.05 -1.76 -32.06
C ALA A 487 -1.34 -2.11 -30.74
N MET A 488 -1.22 -3.39 -30.40
CA MET A 488 -0.47 -3.83 -29.21
C MET A 488 1.00 -3.38 -29.26
N ARG A 489 1.70 -3.57 -30.38
CA ARG A 489 3.07 -3.05 -30.58
C ARG A 489 3.15 -1.53 -30.42
N THR A 490 2.15 -0.80 -30.91
CA THR A 490 2.07 0.66 -30.76
C THR A 490 1.93 1.06 -29.29
N TYR A 491 1.11 0.34 -28.53
CA TYR A 491 0.95 0.58 -27.09
C TYR A 491 2.20 0.21 -26.27
N GLU A 492 2.91 -0.85 -26.65
CA GLU A 492 4.10 -1.37 -25.94
C GLU A 492 5.22 -0.32 -25.83
N TYR A 493 5.34 0.57 -26.82
CA TYR A 493 6.27 1.70 -26.79
C TYR A 493 5.81 2.87 -25.88
N LEU A 494 4.49 3.02 -25.66
CA LEU A 494 3.86 4.17 -24.98
C LEU A 494 3.50 3.90 -23.51
N TYR A 495 3.16 2.66 -23.17
CA TYR A 495 2.55 2.32 -21.88
C TYR A 495 3.24 1.10 -21.22
N ASP A 496 3.50 1.21 -19.92
CA ASP A 496 3.86 0.06 -19.08
C ASP A 496 2.62 -0.86 -18.91
N GLY A 497 2.81 -2.19 -19.02
CA GLY A 497 1.76 -3.19 -18.73
C GLY A 497 1.09 -3.83 -19.95
N VAL A 498 1.47 -3.45 -21.17
CA VAL A 498 1.03 -4.08 -22.43
C VAL A 498 1.56 -5.50 -22.55
N GLU A 499 2.78 -5.72 -22.08
CA GLU A 499 3.48 -7.00 -22.06
C GLU A 499 2.69 -8.02 -21.26
N TRP A 500 2.16 -7.60 -20.10
CA TRP A 500 1.35 -8.45 -19.24
C TRP A 500 0.02 -8.85 -19.87
N VAL A 501 -0.64 -7.96 -20.63
CA VAL A 501 -1.84 -8.35 -21.41
C VAL A 501 -1.49 -9.39 -22.48
N ALA A 502 -0.32 -9.26 -23.12
CA ALA A 502 0.17 -10.28 -24.04
C ALA A 502 0.56 -11.60 -23.33
N GLU A 503 1.10 -11.55 -22.10
CA GLU A 503 1.38 -12.70 -21.24
C GLU A 503 0.09 -13.41 -20.82
N THR A 504 -0.92 -12.69 -20.32
CA THR A 504 -2.25 -13.25 -19.99
C THR A 504 -2.84 -13.98 -21.18
N ILE A 505 -2.80 -13.38 -22.38
CA ILE A 505 -3.27 -14.04 -23.61
C ILE A 505 -2.44 -15.28 -23.92
N LYS A 506 -1.10 -15.20 -23.90
CA LYS A 506 -0.20 -16.36 -24.14
C LYS A 506 -0.46 -17.51 -23.17
N LEU A 507 -0.67 -17.21 -21.89
CA LEU A 507 -0.82 -18.18 -20.81
C LEU A 507 -2.19 -18.86 -20.86
N ILE A 508 -3.28 -18.12 -21.06
CA ILE A 508 -4.61 -18.70 -21.34
C ILE A 508 -4.53 -19.59 -22.60
N MET A 509 -3.91 -19.10 -23.67
CA MET A 509 -3.72 -19.86 -24.93
C MET A 509 -2.64 -20.96 -24.86
N GLY A 510 -2.02 -21.17 -23.71
CA GLY A 510 -1.03 -22.22 -23.43
C GLY A 510 -1.52 -23.33 -22.51
N GLN A 511 -2.72 -23.20 -21.92
CA GLN A 511 -3.28 -24.22 -21.05
C GLN A 511 -3.55 -25.53 -21.81
N ARG A 512 -2.98 -26.65 -21.32
CA ARG A 512 -3.12 -28.00 -21.91
C ARG A 512 -4.58 -28.39 -22.12
N GLN A 513 -5.46 -28.00 -21.20
CA GLN A 513 -6.89 -28.28 -21.25
C GLN A 513 -7.58 -27.54 -22.40
N LEU A 514 -7.26 -26.26 -22.62
CA LEU A 514 -7.75 -25.50 -23.78
C LEU A 514 -7.22 -26.07 -25.10
N ALA A 515 -5.97 -26.55 -25.16
CA ALA A 515 -5.43 -27.22 -26.34
C ALA A 515 -6.22 -28.51 -26.67
N HIS A 516 -6.41 -29.40 -25.69
CA HIS A 516 -7.17 -30.64 -25.84
C HIS A 516 -8.65 -30.39 -26.20
N LEU A 517 -9.26 -29.32 -25.67
CA LEU A 517 -10.63 -28.92 -26.02
C LEU A 517 -10.74 -28.33 -27.43
N LEU A 518 -9.72 -27.59 -27.91
CA LEU A 518 -9.65 -27.14 -29.30
C LEU A 518 -9.44 -28.32 -30.27
N GLU A 519 -8.57 -29.28 -29.93
CA GLU A 519 -8.39 -30.54 -30.68
C GLU A 519 -9.69 -31.36 -30.74
N SER A 520 -10.42 -31.47 -29.63
CA SER A 520 -11.72 -32.17 -29.55
C SER A 520 -12.87 -31.42 -30.24
N ALA A 521 -12.74 -30.12 -30.48
CA ALA A 521 -13.66 -29.34 -31.31
C ALA A 521 -13.34 -29.49 -32.81
N LEU A 522 -12.05 -29.46 -33.16
CA LEU A 522 -11.55 -29.69 -34.52
C LEU A 522 -11.92 -31.10 -35.04
N SER A 523 -11.91 -32.13 -34.18
CA SER A 523 -12.32 -33.49 -34.57
C SER A 523 -13.83 -33.68 -34.77
N ARG A 524 -14.66 -32.70 -34.36
CA ARG A 524 -16.14 -32.75 -34.46
C ARG A 524 -16.74 -31.78 -35.47
N THR A 525 -15.93 -30.89 -36.06
CA THR A 525 -16.41 -29.88 -37.02
C THR A 525 -15.66 -30.00 -38.35
N SER A 526 -16.36 -29.73 -39.46
CA SER A 526 -15.72 -29.70 -40.77
C SER A 526 -14.67 -28.57 -40.81
N LEU A 527 -13.44 -28.92 -41.19
CA LEU A 527 -12.29 -28.01 -41.27
C LEU A 527 -12.52 -26.79 -42.19
N ALA A 528 -13.54 -26.83 -43.05
CA ALA A 528 -13.89 -25.73 -43.96
C ALA A 528 -14.57 -24.52 -43.29
N SER A 529 -14.94 -24.56 -42.00
CA SER A 529 -15.63 -23.46 -41.33
C SER A 529 -15.33 -23.28 -39.82
N ALA A 530 -14.23 -23.86 -39.33
CA ALA A 530 -13.88 -23.87 -37.91
C ALA A 530 -13.52 -22.46 -37.39
N SER A 531 -14.42 -21.85 -36.59
CA SER A 531 -14.21 -20.52 -35.99
C SER A 531 -14.44 -20.51 -34.48
N TRP A 532 -14.02 -19.44 -33.80
CA TRP A 532 -14.33 -19.24 -32.38
C TRP A 532 -15.85 -19.19 -32.10
N GLU A 533 -16.66 -18.85 -33.11
CA GLU A 533 -18.11 -18.86 -32.99
C GLU A 533 -18.69 -20.27 -32.93
N CYS A 534 -18.07 -21.23 -33.63
CA CYS A 534 -18.40 -22.65 -33.54
C CYS A 534 -18.05 -23.18 -32.14
N PHE A 535 -16.94 -22.73 -31.57
CA PHE A 535 -16.54 -23.05 -30.19
C PHE A 535 -17.56 -22.52 -29.16
N LEU A 536 -18.02 -21.26 -29.29
CA LEU A 536 -19.11 -20.72 -28.46
C LEU A 536 -20.45 -21.45 -28.67
N ALA A 537 -20.76 -21.86 -29.91
CA ALA A 537 -22.02 -22.55 -30.21
C ALA A 537 -22.07 -24.01 -29.70
N SER A 538 -20.95 -24.73 -29.77
CA SER A 538 -20.87 -26.15 -29.38
C SER A 538 -20.41 -26.38 -27.95
N ASN A 539 -19.59 -25.48 -27.39
CA ASN A 539 -19.01 -25.61 -26.05
C ASN A 539 -18.96 -24.23 -25.34
N PRO A 540 -20.11 -23.61 -25.00
CA PRO A 540 -20.18 -22.26 -24.46
C PRO A 540 -19.37 -22.06 -23.17
N SER A 541 -19.28 -23.09 -22.32
CA SER A 541 -18.43 -23.09 -21.11
C SER A 541 -16.96 -22.80 -21.40
N CYS A 542 -16.44 -23.28 -22.53
CA CYS A 542 -15.04 -23.11 -22.90
C CYS A 542 -14.76 -21.69 -23.44
N TYR A 543 -15.71 -21.08 -24.15
CA TYR A 543 -15.67 -19.64 -24.45
C TYR A 543 -15.73 -18.81 -23.15
N LEU A 544 -16.66 -19.15 -22.26
CA LEU A 544 -16.85 -18.46 -20.98
C LEU A 544 -15.58 -18.52 -20.13
N ARG A 545 -14.88 -19.66 -20.07
CA ARG A 545 -13.62 -19.77 -19.32
C ARG A 545 -12.53 -18.85 -19.89
N VAL A 546 -12.39 -18.72 -21.20
CA VAL A 546 -11.45 -17.76 -21.82
C VAL A 546 -11.83 -16.31 -21.48
N ALA A 547 -13.11 -15.94 -21.57
CA ALA A 547 -13.58 -14.59 -21.25
C ALA A 547 -13.45 -14.26 -19.75
N VAL A 548 -13.95 -15.13 -18.87
CA VAL A 548 -13.86 -15.00 -17.41
C VAL A 548 -12.40 -15.03 -16.94
N ALA A 549 -11.51 -15.79 -17.59
CA ALA A 549 -10.09 -15.79 -17.25
C ALA A 549 -9.42 -14.43 -17.50
N MET A 550 -9.79 -13.74 -18.59
CA MET A 550 -9.31 -12.37 -18.85
C MET A 550 -9.93 -11.38 -17.87
N ASP A 551 -11.22 -11.50 -17.59
CA ASP A 551 -11.93 -10.55 -16.73
C ASP A 551 -11.48 -10.66 -15.26
N LEU A 552 -11.28 -11.89 -14.76
CA LEU A 552 -10.58 -12.17 -13.49
C LEU A 552 -9.16 -11.64 -13.51
N SER A 553 -8.40 -11.86 -14.60
CA SER A 553 -7.01 -11.36 -14.69
C SER A 553 -6.96 -9.84 -14.55
N PHE A 554 -7.76 -9.13 -15.35
CA PHE A 554 -7.75 -7.65 -15.41
C PHE A 554 -8.30 -7.00 -14.13
N SER A 555 -9.26 -7.64 -13.45
CA SER A 555 -9.69 -7.24 -12.12
C SER A 555 -8.58 -7.46 -11.08
N GLN A 556 -8.12 -8.71 -10.93
CA GLN A 556 -7.31 -9.12 -9.79
C GLN A 556 -5.83 -8.75 -9.91
N GLY A 557 -5.30 -8.62 -11.13
CA GLY A 557 -3.88 -8.35 -11.40
C GLY A 557 -2.97 -9.59 -11.37
N ARG A 558 -3.56 -10.79 -11.27
CA ARG A 558 -2.90 -12.10 -11.33
C ARG A 558 -3.65 -13.00 -12.31
N LEU A 559 -3.07 -14.13 -12.73
CA LEU A 559 -3.87 -15.16 -13.40
C LEU A 559 -4.91 -15.76 -12.42
N PRO A 560 -6.08 -16.19 -12.92
CA PRO A 560 -7.02 -16.98 -12.14
C PRO A 560 -6.46 -18.39 -11.84
N GLU A 561 -6.84 -18.92 -10.69
CA GLU A 561 -6.72 -20.33 -10.31
C GLU A 561 -8.09 -21.01 -10.52
N GLU A 562 -8.16 -22.34 -10.53
CA GLU A 562 -9.44 -23.06 -10.71
C GLU A 562 -10.51 -22.66 -9.69
N LYS A 563 -10.13 -22.32 -8.45
CA LYS A 563 -11.07 -21.83 -7.42
C LYS A 563 -11.77 -20.51 -7.80
N ASP A 564 -11.17 -19.68 -8.64
CA ASP A 564 -11.73 -18.37 -9.02
C ASP A 564 -12.84 -18.47 -10.08
N PHE A 565 -12.95 -19.61 -10.78
CA PHE A 565 -14.04 -19.85 -11.73
C PHE A 565 -15.32 -20.32 -10.99
N PRO A 566 -16.52 -20.06 -11.54
CA PRO A 566 -17.76 -20.62 -11.00
C PRO A 566 -17.76 -22.15 -11.13
N ALA A 567 -18.42 -22.85 -10.22
CA ALA A 567 -18.32 -24.31 -10.09
C ALA A 567 -18.61 -25.12 -11.37
N ARG A 568 -19.45 -24.62 -12.28
CA ARG A 568 -19.76 -25.25 -13.59
C ARG A 568 -18.74 -24.93 -14.71
N LEU A 569 -17.75 -24.09 -14.44
CA LEU A 569 -16.61 -23.80 -15.34
C LEU A 569 -15.27 -24.35 -14.80
N ARG A 570 -15.22 -24.81 -13.54
CA ARG A 570 -14.12 -25.60 -12.97
C ARG A 570 -14.17 -27.01 -13.55
N ASP A 571 -13.01 -27.62 -13.83
CA ASP A 571 -12.96 -29.02 -14.26
C ASP A 571 -12.77 -29.99 -13.09
N VAL A 572 -13.56 -31.07 -13.07
CA VAL A 572 -13.49 -32.14 -12.07
C VAL A 572 -12.56 -33.26 -12.58
N GLU A 573 -11.30 -32.93 -12.85
CA GLU A 573 -10.22 -33.92 -13.04
C GLU A 573 -8.81 -33.27 -13.03
N GLU A 574 -8.25 -33.00 -11.86
CA GLU A 574 -6.80 -32.76 -11.71
C GLU A 574 -6.18 -33.66 -10.63
N LYS A 575 -5.25 -34.52 -11.07
CA LYS A 575 -4.11 -34.97 -10.25
C LYS A 575 -2.84 -34.30 -10.81
N PRO A 576 -2.04 -33.60 -9.99
CA PRO A 576 -0.83 -32.96 -10.48
C PRO A 576 0.28 -34.00 -10.76
N SER A 577 1.05 -33.77 -11.82
CA SER A 577 2.37 -34.39 -12.01
C SER A 577 3.28 -33.46 -12.83
N PRO A 578 4.39 -32.96 -12.26
CA PRO A 578 5.28 -32.02 -12.94
C PRO A 578 6.40 -32.74 -13.72
N ALA A 579 6.56 -32.41 -15.01
CA ALA A 579 7.78 -32.77 -15.76
C ALA A 579 7.96 -32.00 -17.08
N TRP A 580 6.94 -32.00 -17.96
CA TRP A 580 7.23 -32.07 -19.40
C TRP A 580 7.09 -30.77 -20.23
N PHE A 581 6.62 -29.66 -19.65
CA PHE A 581 6.35 -28.43 -20.42
C PHE A 581 7.51 -27.41 -20.50
N PHE A 582 8.64 -27.64 -19.81
CA PHE A 582 9.84 -26.80 -19.89
C PHE A 582 10.90 -27.30 -20.90
N LYS A 583 10.47 -27.86 -22.04
CA LYS A 583 11.36 -27.98 -23.21
C LYS A 583 11.28 -26.70 -24.05
N LYS A 584 12.42 -25.98 -24.19
CA LYS A 584 12.56 -24.79 -25.03
C LYS A 584 12.39 -25.14 -26.53
N ASN A 585 11.16 -25.16 -27.04
CA ASN A 585 10.92 -25.11 -28.49
C ASN A 585 10.81 -23.64 -28.93
N SER A 586 11.82 -23.19 -29.67
CA SER A 586 12.11 -21.78 -29.95
C SER A 586 11.40 -21.24 -31.20
N THR A 587 10.06 -21.15 -31.17
CA THR A 587 9.25 -20.59 -32.28
C THR A 587 8.46 -19.31 -31.93
N LEU A 588 8.80 -18.66 -30.82
CA LEU A 588 8.35 -17.29 -30.49
C LEU A 588 9.50 -16.35 -30.05
N ALA A 589 10.76 -16.77 -30.22
CA ALA A 589 11.96 -15.99 -29.88
C ALA A 589 12.41 -15.04 -31.01
N SER A 590 11.89 -15.20 -32.22
CA SER A 590 12.30 -14.47 -33.44
C SER A 590 11.66 -13.08 -33.60
N PHE A 591 11.40 -12.38 -32.48
CA PHE A 591 10.84 -11.01 -32.48
C PHE A 591 11.74 -9.95 -31.83
N GLN A 592 13.06 -10.19 -31.79
CA GLN A 592 14.05 -9.13 -31.58
C GLN A 592 15.14 -9.15 -32.66
N THR A 593 15.35 -7.96 -33.24
CA THR A 593 16.56 -7.50 -33.94
C THR A 593 17.24 -8.42 -34.97
N GLU A 594 16.91 -8.25 -36.26
CA GLU A 594 17.92 -7.86 -37.27
C GLU A 594 17.30 -7.42 -38.62
N CYS A 595 17.31 -6.11 -38.89
CA CYS A 595 17.46 -5.49 -40.21
C CYS A 595 17.55 -3.95 -40.06
N PRO A 596 18.12 -3.22 -41.04
CA PRO A 596 18.67 -1.89 -40.80
C PRO A 596 17.62 -0.78 -40.71
N ALA A 597 18.02 0.34 -40.10
CA ALA A 597 17.21 1.53 -39.95
C ALA A 597 16.76 2.11 -41.31
N ARG A 598 15.45 2.27 -41.47
CA ARG A 598 14.86 3.22 -42.43
C ARG A 598 13.79 4.05 -41.74
N ASP A 599 13.89 5.35 -41.96
CA ASP A 599 13.07 6.41 -41.38
C ASP A 599 11.66 6.43 -42.00
N PRO A 600 10.56 6.42 -41.23
CA PRO A 600 9.20 6.51 -41.75
C PRO A 600 8.82 7.94 -42.17
N LEU A 601 9.62 8.54 -43.05
CA LEU A 601 9.46 9.93 -43.52
C LEU A 601 9.51 10.08 -45.06
N ALA A 602 8.93 9.11 -45.77
CA ALA A 602 8.53 9.27 -47.17
C ALA A 602 7.35 8.34 -47.50
N ALA A 603 6.38 8.85 -48.27
CA ALA A 603 5.33 8.05 -48.87
C ALA A 603 5.18 8.45 -50.35
N GLU A 604 5.84 7.73 -51.25
CA GLU A 604 5.61 7.86 -52.70
C GLU A 604 6.12 6.65 -53.50
N THR A 605 5.40 6.33 -54.59
CA THR A 605 5.75 5.42 -55.71
C THR A 605 5.84 3.87 -55.53
N ALA A 606 4.99 3.20 -56.32
CA ALA A 606 5.26 2.01 -57.17
C ALA A 606 5.30 0.53 -56.62
N THR A 607 4.22 -0.20 -56.98
CA THR A 607 4.15 -1.57 -57.59
C THR A 607 4.85 -2.83 -57.02
N LEU A 608 4.01 -3.83 -56.67
CA LEU A 608 4.01 -5.26 -57.12
C LEU A 608 5.35 -6.02 -57.39
N GLU A 609 5.64 -7.13 -56.68
CA GLU A 609 5.40 -8.54 -57.16
C GLU A 609 5.81 -9.72 -56.19
N THR A 610 5.05 -10.83 -56.33
CA THR A 610 5.24 -12.30 -56.10
C THR A 610 6.20 -13.04 -55.08
N THR A 611 5.63 -14.13 -54.51
CA THR A 611 6.12 -15.55 -54.29
C THR A 611 7.02 -16.03 -53.11
N LEU A 612 6.39 -16.84 -52.21
CA LEU A 612 6.63 -18.27 -51.83
C LEU A 612 8.05 -18.89 -51.67
N ALA A 613 8.32 -19.61 -50.54
CA ALA A 613 8.91 -20.99 -50.41
C ALA A 613 9.37 -21.36 -48.95
N SER A 614 9.82 -22.62 -48.72
CA SER A 614 10.12 -23.31 -47.41
C SER A 614 10.78 -24.70 -47.67
N PRO A 615 11.26 -25.57 -46.73
CA PRO A 615 11.97 -25.48 -45.41
C PRO A 615 13.27 -26.39 -45.30
N LEU A 616 13.92 -26.54 -44.10
CA LEU A 616 14.40 -27.81 -43.43
C LEU A 616 15.76 -27.84 -42.61
N ASP A 617 15.79 -28.75 -41.60
CA ASP A 617 16.86 -29.62 -40.98
C ASP A 617 17.94 -29.28 -39.88
N LEU A 618 17.80 -30.01 -38.73
CA LEU A 618 18.72 -30.91 -37.95
C LEU A 618 20.08 -30.53 -37.25
N ALA A 619 20.30 -31.01 -35.98
CA ALA A 619 21.37 -31.96 -35.49
C ALA A 619 22.05 -31.81 -34.05
N LEU A 620 21.98 -32.88 -33.23
CA LEU A 620 22.97 -33.62 -32.36
C LEU A 620 23.80 -33.10 -31.11
N GLU A 621 23.87 -33.98 -30.06
CA GLU A 621 25.00 -34.44 -29.15
C GLU A 621 25.74 -33.50 -28.11
N SER A 622 26.52 -33.91 -27.04
CA SER A 622 26.77 -35.12 -26.16
C SER A 622 27.89 -34.78 -25.06
N ASP A 623 28.36 -35.50 -23.99
CA ASP A 623 27.85 -36.41 -22.90
C ASP A 623 28.89 -36.58 -21.71
N LEU A 624 28.61 -37.39 -20.64
CA LEU A 624 29.46 -38.04 -19.56
C LEU A 624 30.20 -37.22 -18.43
N ALA A 625 30.65 -37.76 -17.24
CA ALA A 625 30.18 -38.79 -16.27
C ALA A 625 31.08 -38.99 -14.98
N LYS A 626 30.55 -39.68 -13.92
CA LYS A 626 31.18 -40.52 -12.82
C LYS A 626 31.44 -40.04 -11.35
N SER A 627 31.35 -41.01 -10.42
CA SER A 627 31.62 -41.08 -8.94
C SER A 627 32.67 -42.19 -8.61
N PRO A 628 33.01 -42.60 -7.34
CA PRO A 628 32.15 -43.47 -6.47
C PRO A 628 32.38 -43.53 -4.90
N ASP A 629 31.46 -44.20 -4.16
CA ASP A 629 31.55 -45.14 -2.97
C ASP A 629 32.34 -44.79 -1.65
N GLU A 630 32.10 -45.33 -0.42
CA GLU A 630 31.09 -46.21 0.25
C GLU A 630 31.28 -46.23 1.81
N GLY A 631 30.31 -46.69 2.64
CA GLY A 631 30.61 -47.42 3.92
C GLY A 631 29.74 -47.24 5.21
N ASP A 632 28.95 -48.27 5.56
CA ASP A 632 28.17 -48.61 6.79
C ASP A 632 28.69 -48.15 8.20
N SER A 633 27.93 -48.13 9.33
CA SER A 633 26.86 -49.03 9.81
C SER A 633 25.90 -48.46 10.91
N VAL A 634 25.02 -49.31 11.48
CA VAL A 634 23.88 -49.00 12.40
C VAL A 634 24.15 -49.39 13.89
N ASP A 635 23.45 -48.79 14.88
CA ASP A 635 22.41 -49.47 15.74
C ASP A 635 22.02 -48.82 17.10
N ASP A 636 20.78 -49.17 17.51
CA ASP A 636 20.19 -49.39 18.85
C ASP A 636 19.73 -48.31 19.89
N LEU A 637 18.39 -48.27 20.02
CA LEU A 637 17.55 -48.47 21.24
C LEU A 637 17.41 -47.46 22.41
N LEU A 638 16.26 -46.77 22.39
CA LEU A 638 15.14 -46.85 23.37
C LEU A 638 15.42 -47.22 24.85
N LYS A 639 14.82 -46.43 25.76
CA LYS A 639 13.64 -46.87 26.56
C LYS A 639 12.83 -45.73 27.21
N LEU A 640 11.63 -46.10 27.66
CA LEU A 640 10.54 -45.26 28.17
C LEU A 640 10.31 -45.48 29.69
N ASP A 641 9.23 -44.86 30.19
CA ASP A 641 8.52 -45.06 31.46
C ASP A 641 8.91 -44.10 32.63
N GLY A 642 7.95 -43.49 33.34
CA GLY A 642 6.50 -43.50 33.11
C GLY A 642 5.65 -42.81 34.20
N THR A 643 4.33 -42.79 33.96
CA THR A 643 3.21 -42.62 34.92
C THR A 643 3.10 -41.34 35.80
N ASP A 644 2.31 -40.38 35.29
CA ASP A 644 0.89 -40.17 35.65
C ASP A 644 0.38 -39.61 37.01
N VAL A 645 -0.59 -38.68 36.85
CA VAL A 645 -1.95 -38.63 37.46
C VAL A 645 -2.27 -37.74 38.71
N VAL A 646 -2.98 -36.64 38.40
CA VAL A 646 -4.21 -36.09 39.03
C VAL A 646 -4.13 -35.18 40.29
N MET A 647 -4.42 -33.90 40.01
CA MET A 647 -5.45 -32.99 40.61
C MET A 647 -5.87 -33.15 42.09
N GLU A 648 -5.92 -32.03 42.82
CA GLU A 648 -7.23 -31.37 43.06
C GLU A 648 -7.08 -29.86 43.39
N GLN A 649 -8.21 -29.19 43.66
CA GLN A 649 -8.36 -27.73 43.61
C GLN A 649 -8.37 -27.06 45.00
N SER A 650 -7.98 -25.79 45.08
CA SER A 650 -8.78 -24.74 45.76
C SER A 650 -8.22 -23.34 45.51
N LEU A 651 -9.11 -22.34 45.52
CA LEU A 651 -8.81 -20.91 45.36
C LEU A 651 -8.71 -20.23 46.72
N GLY A 652 -7.77 -19.29 46.89
CA GLY A 652 -7.68 -18.48 48.10
C GLY A 652 -6.47 -17.53 48.13
N PHE A 653 -6.68 -16.28 47.75
CA PHE A 653 -5.82 -15.16 48.19
C PHE A 653 -6.21 -14.80 49.64
N PRO A 654 -5.24 -14.50 50.51
CA PRO A 654 -4.91 -13.08 50.74
C PRO A 654 -3.41 -12.80 51.03
N ASP A 655 -3.11 -11.54 51.37
CA ASP A 655 -1.80 -10.98 51.67
C ASP A 655 -1.00 -11.69 52.79
N MET A 656 0.34 -11.68 52.71
CA MET A 656 1.15 -10.67 53.43
C MET A 656 2.67 -10.83 53.25
N TYR A 657 3.39 -9.70 53.37
CA TYR A 657 4.81 -9.65 53.74
C TYR A 657 4.98 -10.00 55.23
N GLU A 658 5.89 -10.92 55.58
CA GLU A 658 6.97 -10.75 56.58
C GLU A 658 7.72 -12.10 56.83
N PRO A 659 9.00 -12.09 57.26
CA PRO A 659 9.90 -13.24 57.07
C PRO A 659 10.14 -14.11 58.32
N ARG A 660 10.42 -15.41 58.14
CA ARG A 660 11.11 -16.25 59.13
C ARG A 660 12.17 -17.17 58.51
N GLN A 661 13.14 -17.54 59.34
CA GLN A 661 14.42 -18.15 58.95
C GLN A 661 14.36 -19.68 58.92
N GLY A 662 15.04 -20.29 57.95
CA GLY A 662 15.42 -21.71 57.96
C GLY A 662 16.82 -21.88 57.39
N LYS A 663 17.77 -22.40 58.19
CA LYS A 663 19.17 -22.61 57.76
C LYS A 663 19.39 -24.05 57.28
N THR A 664 19.92 -24.21 56.07
CA THR A 664 20.79 -25.33 55.69
C THR A 664 21.93 -24.78 54.84
N LEU A 665 23.16 -25.26 55.04
CA LEU A 665 24.34 -24.74 54.32
C LEU A 665 24.56 -25.49 53.00
N ILE A 666 24.85 -24.74 51.94
CA ILE A 666 25.61 -25.20 50.76
C ILE A 666 26.74 -24.17 50.55
N ALA A 667 27.91 -24.63 50.08
CA ALA A 667 29.16 -23.86 50.18
C ALA A 667 29.20 -22.63 49.27
N HIS A 668 29.60 -21.48 49.84
CA HIS A 668 30.02 -20.32 49.07
C HIS A 668 31.46 -20.47 48.59
N GLU A 669 31.65 -20.64 47.28
CA GLU A 669 32.91 -20.23 46.66
C GLU A 669 33.06 -18.70 46.70
N LYS A 670 34.30 -18.24 46.90
CA LYS A 670 34.60 -16.81 47.11
C LYS A 670 34.57 -16.03 45.79
N ARG A 671 33.40 -15.51 45.41
CA ARG A 671 33.34 -14.38 44.48
C ARG A 671 34.03 -13.18 45.14
N HIS A 672 34.95 -12.52 44.42
CA HIS A 672 35.63 -11.34 44.92
C HIS A 672 34.62 -10.20 45.19
N PRO A 673 34.78 -9.42 46.29
CA PRO A 673 33.98 -8.22 46.47
C PRO A 673 34.32 -7.21 45.37
N LEU A 674 33.28 -6.62 44.77
CA LEU A 674 33.45 -5.53 43.81
C LEU A 674 34.15 -4.35 44.51
N SER A 675 35.13 -3.75 43.83
CA SER A 675 35.70 -2.48 44.26
C SER A 675 34.57 -1.43 44.29
N PRO A 676 34.36 -0.70 45.39
CA PRO A 676 33.30 0.30 45.48
C PRO A 676 33.64 1.49 44.59
N PHE A 677 33.17 1.43 43.34
CA PHE A 677 33.32 2.52 42.39
C PHE A 677 32.62 3.75 42.95
N LYS A 678 33.36 4.83 43.18
CA LYS A 678 32.79 6.12 43.61
C LYS A 678 32.02 6.76 42.45
N MET A 679 30.81 6.28 42.21
CA MET A 679 29.84 7.02 41.42
C MET A 679 29.55 8.34 42.15
N SER A 680 29.85 9.45 41.48
CA SER A 680 29.19 10.72 41.77
C SER A 680 27.68 10.52 41.71
N THR A 681 26.91 11.25 42.53
CA THR A 681 25.44 11.28 42.44
C THR A 681 25.01 11.48 40.99
N VAL A 682 24.29 10.50 40.44
CA VAL A 682 23.80 10.54 39.06
C VAL A 682 22.72 11.62 38.96
N ASP A 683 22.92 12.56 38.05
CA ASP A 683 21.93 13.58 37.74
C ASP A 683 20.85 12.98 36.81
N PHE A 684 19.57 13.16 37.18
CA PHE A 684 18.39 12.70 36.44
C PHE A 684 17.68 13.85 35.69
N HIS A 685 18.29 15.03 35.62
CA HIS A 685 17.76 16.25 35.00
C HIS A 685 18.65 16.75 33.85
N THR A 686 19.91 16.32 33.76
CA THR A 686 20.77 16.52 32.57
C THR A 686 20.92 15.24 31.76
N PHE A 687 20.88 15.30 30.43
CA PHE A 687 20.93 14.13 29.55
C PHE A 687 22.03 14.23 28.48
N SER A 688 22.55 13.09 28.02
CA SER A 688 23.55 13.03 26.96
C SER A 688 23.44 11.76 26.12
N ASN A 689 23.58 11.89 24.80
CA ASN A 689 23.58 10.74 23.91
C ASN A 689 24.84 9.88 24.15
N VAL A 690 24.69 8.56 24.13
CA VAL A 690 25.77 7.60 24.36
C VAL A 690 26.25 7.08 23.02
N ILE A 691 27.38 7.63 22.55
CA ILE A 691 27.94 7.43 21.21
C ILE A 691 29.43 7.16 21.33
N ALA A 692 29.91 6.06 20.72
CA ALA A 692 31.29 5.58 20.85
C ALA A 692 31.77 5.50 22.32
N GLY A 693 30.88 5.08 23.24
CA GLY A 693 31.14 4.99 24.69
C GLY A 693 31.19 6.32 25.45
N ALA A 694 31.29 7.45 24.73
CA ALA A 694 31.30 8.79 25.30
C ALA A 694 29.88 9.32 25.57
N LEU A 695 29.77 10.27 26.50
CA LEU A 695 28.60 11.13 26.62
C LEU A 695 28.76 12.31 25.65
N ARG A 696 27.80 12.51 24.76
CA ARG A 696 27.76 13.63 23.82
C ARG A 696 26.57 14.55 24.09
N SER A 697 26.88 15.84 24.17
CA SER A 697 25.90 16.92 24.01
C SER A 697 25.78 17.32 22.53
N SER A 698 24.85 18.21 22.21
CA SER A 698 24.62 18.73 20.86
C SER A 698 24.31 20.23 20.92
N ALA A 699 24.62 20.95 19.84
CA ALA A 699 24.19 22.35 19.66
C ALA A 699 22.67 22.47 19.43
N HIS A 700 22.00 21.35 19.14
CA HIS A 700 20.55 21.27 19.03
C HIS A 700 20.00 20.41 20.17
N LEU A 701 19.11 21.02 20.96
CA LEU A 701 18.42 20.39 22.07
C LEU A 701 16.93 20.25 21.71
N GLY A 702 16.28 19.24 22.29
CA GLY A 702 14.82 19.09 22.24
C GLY A 702 14.31 18.61 23.59
N HIS A 703 13.00 18.57 23.77
CA HIS A 703 12.36 18.13 25.01
C HIS A 703 11.10 17.31 24.71
N GLY A 704 10.85 16.30 25.53
CA GLY A 704 9.51 15.74 25.69
C GLY A 704 8.62 16.70 26.48
N ILE A 705 7.31 16.52 26.37
CA ILE A 705 6.30 17.30 27.10
C ILE A 705 5.79 16.46 28.27
N ASN A 706 5.65 17.06 29.46
CA ASN A 706 4.96 16.42 30.57
C ASN A 706 3.45 16.37 30.26
N PRO A 707 2.84 15.19 30.05
CA PRO A 707 1.43 15.10 29.67
C PRO A 707 0.45 15.56 30.77
N SER A 708 0.92 15.73 32.00
CA SER A 708 0.12 16.16 33.14
C SER A 708 -0.07 17.68 33.21
N THR A 709 0.86 18.46 32.63
CA THR A 709 0.85 19.93 32.66
C THR A 709 1.00 20.60 31.28
N ARG A 710 1.29 19.81 30.23
CA ARG A 710 1.66 20.26 28.88
C ARG A 710 2.91 21.14 28.80
N GLU A 711 3.70 21.21 29.87
CA GLU A 711 4.96 21.95 29.93
C GLU A 711 6.13 21.11 29.38
N PRO A 712 7.21 21.74 28.87
CA PRO A 712 8.42 21.03 28.50
C PRO A 712 9.09 20.40 29.73
N LEU A 713 9.65 19.20 29.54
CA LEU A 713 10.61 18.59 30.45
C LEU A 713 12.03 19.09 30.10
N TRP A 714 13.06 18.45 30.67
CA TRP A 714 14.46 18.85 30.51
C TRP A 714 14.95 18.77 29.06
N ASP A 715 15.98 19.57 28.74
CA ASP A 715 16.67 19.47 27.45
C ASP A 715 17.40 18.13 27.30
N VAL A 716 17.26 17.52 26.13
CA VAL A 716 18.00 16.34 25.69
C VAL A 716 18.65 16.59 24.32
N PRO A 717 19.94 16.23 24.13
CA PRO A 717 20.63 16.41 22.85
C PRO A 717 19.95 15.72 21.66
N ILE A 718 19.87 16.44 20.54
CA ILE A 718 19.47 15.90 19.23
C ILE A 718 20.76 15.45 18.52
N ALA A 719 20.90 14.14 18.31
CA ALA A 719 22.01 13.55 17.57
C ALA A 719 22.00 14.00 16.11
N THR A 720 23.20 14.30 15.59
CA THR A 720 23.43 14.69 14.20
C THR A 720 23.55 13.47 13.28
N ALA A 721 23.71 13.72 11.97
CA ALA A 721 24.08 12.65 11.04
C ALA A 721 25.45 12.03 11.38
N GLN A 722 26.43 12.85 11.78
CA GLN A 722 27.78 12.36 12.13
C GLN A 722 27.76 11.49 13.40
N ASP A 723 26.90 11.81 14.36
CA ASP A 723 26.71 10.99 15.56
C ASP A 723 26.22 9.57 15.25
N LEU A 724 25.47 9.38 14.15
CA LEU A 724 25.10 8.04 13.68
C LEU A 724 26.29 7.33 13.01
N GLU A 725 27.04 8.00 12.13
CA GLU A 725 28.20 7.40 11.47
C GLU A 725 29.28 6.99 12.50
N ASP A 726 29.56 7.86 13.48
CA ASP A 726 30.49 7.58 14.59
C ASP A 726 30.02 6.40 15.45
N ALA A 727 28.73 6.31 15.74
CA ALA A 727 28.16 5.19 16.47
C ALA A 727 28.25 3.88 15.69
N VAL A 728 28.02 3.91 14.37
CA VAL A 728 28.15 2.74 13.52
C VAL A 728 29.61 2.30 13.38
N SER A 729 30.59 3.21 13.20
CA SER A 729 32.02 2.86 13.18
C SER A 729 32.42 2.15 14.48
N ALA A 730 32.09 2.73 15.63
CA ALA A 730 32.39 2.11 16.93
C ALA A 730 31.73 0.74 17.10
N ALA A 731 30.51 0.55 16.59
CA ALA A 731 29.83 -0.75 16.61
C ALA A 731 30.47 -1.77 15.65
N GLN A 732 30.98 -1.34 14.48
CA GLN A 732 31.70 -2.20 13.54
C GLN A 732 33.04 -2.66 14.13
N GLU A 733 33.80 -1.74 14.73
CA GLU A 733 35.07 -2.02 15.42
C GLU A 733 34.87 -3.00 16.61
N ALA A 734 33.76 -2.86 17.35
CA ALA A 734 33.44 -3.71 18.48
C ALA A 734 32.93 -5.10 18.09
N SER A 735 32.20 -5.22 16.97
CA SER A 735 31.37 -6.40 16.68
C SER A 735 32.14 -7.71 16.65
N ALA A 736 33.37 -7.74 16.12
CA ALA A 736 34.17 -8.96 16.04
C ALA A 736 34.71 -9.44 17.40
N LYS A 737 34.92 -8.51 18.35
CA LYS A 737 35.37 -8.82 19.72
C LYS A 737 34.19 -9.18 20.63
N TRP A 738 33.03 -8.57 20.41
CA TRP A 738 31.83 -8.85 21.21
C TRP A 738 31.15 -10.18 20.83
N SER A 739 31.11 -10.52 19.53
CA SER A 739 30.62 -11.83 19.07
C SER A 739 31.46 -13.00 19.60
N SER A 740 32.78 -12.81 19.71
CA SER A 740 33.74 -13.78 20.25
C SER A 740 33.92 -13.74 21.77
N THR A 741 33.24 -12.83 22.49
CA THR A 741 33.22 -12.82 23.96
C THR A 741 32.36 -13.98 24.47
N PRO A 742 32.84 -14.86 25.38
CA PRO A 742 32.08 -16.04 25.84
C PRO A 742 30.69 -15.70 26.41
N TRP A 743 29.71 -16.58 26.21
CA TRP A 743 28.31 -16.39 26.62
C TRP A 743 28.18 -15.98 28.09
N GLU A 744 28.86 -16.69 28.99
CA GLU A 744 28.92 -16.38 30.43
C GLU A 744 29.40 -14.96 30.72
N LYS A 745 30.35 -14.43 29.93
CA LYS A 745 30.85 -13.06 30.09
C LYS A 745 29.86 -12.02 29.57
N ARG A 746 29.04 -12.37 28.57
CA ARG A 746 27.89 -11.54 28.15
C ARG A 746 26.78 -11.57 29.21
N GLN A 747 26.52 -12.71 29.85
CA GLN A 747 25.63 -12.82 31.01
C GLN A 747 26.13 -12.01 32.23
N ASP A 748 27.43 -12.07 32.57
CA ASP A 748 28.04 -11.26 33.65
C ASP A 748 27.84 -9.75 33.43
N CYS A 749 27.94 -9.27 32.18
CA CYS A 749 27.70 -7.87 31.84
C CYS A 749 26.22 -7.49 32.03
N LEU A 750 25.29 -8.36 31.61
CA LEU A 750 23.85 -8.15 31.80
C LEU A 750 23.45 -8.20 33.28
N GLY A 751 24.09 -9.05 34.09
CA GLY A 751 23.89 -9.07 35.55
C GLY A 751 24.31 -7.77 36.23
N GLN A 752 25.43 -7.16 35.82
CA GLN A 752 25.86 -5.85 36.30
C GLN A 752 24.91 -4.73 35.84
N ALA A 753 24.45 -4.78 34.59
CA ALA A 753 23.48 -3.81 34.07
C ALA A 753 22.13 -3.87 34.82
N LYS A 754 21.66 -5.08 35.19
CA LYS A 754 20.50 -5.28 36.07
C LYS A 754 20.73 -4.64 37.44
N ALA A 755 21.88 -4.87 38.06
CA ALA A 755 22.17 -4.36 39.40
C ALA A 755 22.15 -2.82 39.46
N LEU A 756 22.66 -2.15 38.42
CA LEU A 756 22.57 -0.68 38.31
C LEU A 756 21.14 -0.18 38.05
N LEU A 757 20.32 -0.91 37.28
CA LEU A 757 18.91 -0.57 37.12
C LEU A 757 18.13 -0.70 38.43
N GLU A 758 18.39 -1.76 39.20
CA GLU A 758 17.81 -1.98 40.54
C GLU A 758 18.21 -0.85 41.51
N GLN A 759 19.50 -0.48 41.54
CA GLN A 759 20.03 0.62 42.35
C GLN A 759 19.38 1.97 42.03
N HIS A 760 19.01 2.22 40.78
CA HIS A 760 18.42 3.48 40.31
C HIS A 760 16.90 3.40 40.06
N ARG A 761 16.24 2.30 40.44
CA ARG A 761 14.82 2.01 40.18
C ARG A 761 13.88 3.17 40.56
N PRO A 762 13.92 3.77 41.76
CA PRO A 762 13.02 4.88 42.11
C PRO A 762 13.16 6.11 41.21
N SER A 763 14.38 6.47 40.81
CA SER A 763 14.65 7.62 39.95
C SER A 763 14.25 7.37 38.49
N ILE A 764 14.44 6.14 38.00
CA ILE A 764 13.97 5.73 36.66
C ILE A 764 12.43 5.65 36.63
N ALA A 765 11.78 5.11 37.66
CA ALA A 765 10.32 5.09 37.80
C ALA A 765 9.72 6.51 37.84
N GLN A 766 10.40 7.46 38.49
CA GLN A 766 10.03 8.88 38.51
C GLN A 766 10.14 9.51 37.11
N LEU A 767 11.22 9.24 36.35
CA LEU A 767 11.32 9.67 34.95
C LEU A 767 10.18 9.11 34.10
N LEU A 768 9.93 7.80 34.18
CA LEU A 768 8.86 7.11 33.43
C LEU A 768 7.47 7.70 33.69
N SER A 769 7.21 8.15 34.93
CA SER A 769 5.95 8.79 35.30
C SER A 769 5.84 10.24 34.78
N LEU A 770 6.95 10.99 34.79
CA LEU A 770 6.98 12.37 34.31
C LEU A 770 6.96 12.48 32.77
N GLU A 771 7.65 11.58 32.06
CA GLU A 771 7.66 11.55 30.59
C GLU A 771 6.45 10.79 30.02
N GLY A 772 6.06 9.68 30.64
CA GLY A 772 4.97 8.83 30.16
C GLY A 772 3.58 9.24 30.65
N GLY A 773 3.48 10.05 31.70
CA GLY A 773 2.21 10.42 32.35
C GLY A 773 1.59 9.32 33.20
N LYS A 774 2.24 8.17 33.34
CA LYS A 774 1.73 7.03 34.08
C LYS A 774 1.82 7.25 35.60
N PRO A 775 0.85 6.73 36.39
CA PRO A 775 0.94 6.76 37.84
C PRO A 775 2.26 6.18 38.38
N PRO A 776 2.80 6.66 39.52
CA PRO A 776 4.12 6.27 40.02
C PRO A 776 4.31 4.75 40.16
N GLN A 777 3.28 4.03 40.63
CA GLN A 777 3.31 2.58 40.78
C GLN A 777 3.32 1.83 39.44
N PHE A 778 2.88 2.45 38.34
CA PHE A 778 3.00 1.88 36.98
C PHE A 778 4.30 2.28 36.28
N GLY A 779 4.95 3.37 36.71
CA GLY A 779 6.34 3.65 36.37
C GLY A 779 7.29 2.64 37.03
N ASP A 780 7.08 2.34 38.30
CA ASP A 780 7.87 1.36 39.07
C ASP A 780 7.70 -0.07 38.53
N LEU A 781 6.46 -0.50 38.26
CA LEU A 781 6.16 -1.81 37.64
C LEU A 781 6.78 -1.97 36.23
N GLU A 782 6.99 -0.90 35.47
CA GLU A 782 7.75 -0.98 34.22
C GLU A 782 9.24 -1.29 34.47
N VAL A 783 9.83 -0.74 35.55
CA VAL A 783 11.20 -1.08 35.94
C VAL A 783 11.27 -2.54 36.41
N GLU A 784 10.28 -3.04 37.14
CA GLU A 784 10.20 -4.47 37.51
C GLU A 784 10.17 -5.39 36.29
N HIS A 785 9.29 -5.12 35.32
CA HIS A 785 9.25 -5.90 34.09
C HIS A 785 10.59 -5.85 33.33
N ALA A 786 11.27 -4.69 33.27
CA ALA A 786 12.59 -4.57 32.68
C ALA A 786 13.65 -5.40 33.45
N LEU A 787 13.61 -5.42 34.78
CA LEU A 787 14.47 -6.24 35.63
C LEU A 787 14.21 -7.75 35.45
N ASP A 788 12.97 -8.15 35.19
CA ASP A 788 12.62 -9.54 34.85
C ASP A 788 13.10 -9.94 33.43
N PHE A 789 13.15 -9.03 32.46
CA PHE A 789 13.82 -9.30 31.16
C PHE A 789 15.31 -9.62 31.35
N PHE A 790 16.01 -8.85 32.19
CA PHE A 790 17.40 -9.15 32.55
C PHE A 790 17.54 -10.51 33.22
N LYS A 791 16.70 -10.80 34.23
CA LYS A 791 16.68 -12.06 34.97
C LYS A 791 16.40 -13.27 34.07
N PHE A 792 15.41 -13.19 33.18
CA PHE A 792 15.10 -14.25 32.23
C PHE A 792 16.28 -14.49 31.29
N TYR A 793 16.67 -13.48 30.51
CA TYR A 793 17.68 -13.67 29.47
C TYR A 793 19.07 -14.02 30.02
N ALA A 794 19.52 -13.40 31.13
CA ALA A 794 20.81 -13.73 31.73
C ALA A 794 20.89 -15.16 32.32
N THR A 795 19.77 -15.91 32.37
CA THR A 795 19.74 -17.33 32.78
C THR A 795 19.58 -18.31 31.61
N LEU A 796 19.33 -17.84 30.38
CA LEU A 796 19.23 -18.75 29.23
C LEU A 796 20.62 -19.28 28.82
N PRO A 797 20.76 -20.59 28.53
CA PRO A 797 22.00 -21.14 27.99
C PRO A 797 22.23 -20.71 26.54
N GLU A 798 23.49 -20.76 26.09
CA GLU A 798 23.85 -20.53 24.69
C GLU A 798 23.13 -21.54 23.77
N PRO A 799 22.54 -21.11 22.64
CA PRO A 799 21.94 -22.02 21.66
C PRO A 799 22.96 -23.04 21.14
N GLN A 800 22.85 -24.27 21.65
CA GLN A 800 23.75 -25.37 21.27
C GLN A 800 23.55 -25.76 19.79
N PRO A 801 24.59 -26.26 19.12
CA PRO A 801 24.48 -26.79 17.76
C PRO A 801 23.47 -27.93 17.66
N GLU A 802 22.52 -27.82 16.74
CA GLU A 802 21.46 -28.79 16.52
C GLU A 802 21.85 -29.78 15.42
N ILE A 803 21.93 -31.06 15.76
CA ILE A 803 22.26 -32.13 14.80
C ILE A 803 20.95 -32.55 14.11
N ILE A 804 20.83 -32.28 12.81
CA ILE A 804 19.64 -32.61 12.01
C ILE A 804 19.78 -34.01 11.38
N GLN A 805 21.00 -34.39 11.02
CA GLN A 805 21.36 -35.65 10.36
C GLN A 805 22.81 -35.99 10.72
N ASP A 806 23.14 -37.26 10.93
CA ASP A 806 24.50 -37.72 11.25
C ASP A 806 24.66 -39.20 10.86
N ASP A 807 24.61 -39.49 9.56
CA ASP A 807 24.73 -40.83 8.98
C ASP A 807 26.18 -41.16 8.57
N THR A 808 26.41 -42.24 7.83
CA THR A 808 27.77 -42.66 7.39
C THR A 808 28.49 -41.62 6.54
N ASP A 809 27.74 -40.86 5.75
CA ASP A 809 28.27 -40.04 4.66
C ASP A 809 28.24 -38.56 5.00
N LEU A 810 27.23 -38.12 5.78
CA LEU A 810 26.89 -36.73 6.01
C LEU A 810 26.42 -36.46 7.45
N ARG A 811 27.04 -35.44 8.06
CA ARG A 811 26.50 -34.75 9.23
C ARG A 811 26.00 -33.36 8.86
N LEU A 812 24.74 -33.08 9.19
CA LEU A 812 24.13 -31.76 9.14
C LEU A 812 24.05 -31.18 10.55
N THR A 813 24.67 -30.02 10.78
CA THR A 813 24.63 -29.34 12.08
C THR A 813 24.26 -27.87 11.91
N LEU A 814 23.12 -27.47 12.48
CA LEU A 814 22.61 -26.10 12.48
C LEU A 814 23.17 -25.33 13.68
N THR A 815 23.59 -24.09 13.44
CA THR A 815 24.20 -23.19 14.43
C THR A 815 23.61 -21.79 14.31
N TYR A 816 23.80 -20.95 15.34
CA TYR A 816 23.19 -19.63 15.44
C TYR A 816 24.25 -18.57 15.79
N GLY A 817 24.77 -17.85 14.80
CA GLY A 817 25.71 -16.74 14.99
C GLY A 817 25.01 -15.37 15.07
N PRO A 818 25.62 -14.32 15.64
CA PRO A 818 25.04 -12.97 15.65
C PRO A 818 24.78 -12.40 14.25
N ILE A 819 23.87 -11.41 14.17
CA ILE A 819 23.55 -10.68 12.95
C ILE A 819 24.52 -9.50 12.69
N GLY A 820 25.09 -8.92 13.75
CA GLY A 820 26.04 -7.81 13.68
C GLY A 820 25.54 -6.59 14.44
N ILE A 821 25.12 -5.54 13.71
CA ILE A 821 24.63 -4.28 14.27
C ILE A 821 23.10 -4.22 14.17
N VAL A 822 22.48 -3.90 15.31
CA VAL A 822 21.02 -3.82 15.50
C VAL A 822 20.61 -2.37 15.73
N GLY A 823 19.74 -1.84 14.86
CA GLY A 823 18.99 -0.61 15.12
C GLY A 823 17.74 -0.92 15.93
N ALA A 824 17.70 -0.51 17.20
CA ALA A 824 16.55 -0.71 18.10
C ALA A 824 15.74 0.60 18.22
N ILE A 825 14.56 0.65 17.62
CA ILE A 825 13.73 1.87 17.55
C ILE A 825 12.50 1.69 18.45
N CYS A 826 12.39 2.52 19.49
CA CYS A 826 11.49 2.29 20.62
C CYS A 826 10.32 3.29 20.69
N PRO A 827 9.13 2.87 21.15
CA PRO A 827 7.94 3.71 21.30
C PRO A 827 7.94 4.47 22.63
N TRP A 828 6.90 5.26 22.86
CA TRP A 828 6.76 6.15 24.02
C TRP A 828 5.91 5.63 25.17
N ASN A 829 5.16 4.54 24.97
CA ASN A 829 4.14 4.10 25.94
C ASN A 829 4.72 3.26 27.09
N TYR A 830 5.74 2.46 26.79
CA TYR A 830 6.55 1.67 27.74
C TYR A 830 8.01 1.71 27.29
N PRO A 831 8.67 2.89 27.37
CA PRO A 831 9.93 3.13 26.68
C PRO A 831 11.09 2.28 27.23
N LEU A 832 11.18 2.08 28.56
CA LEU A 832 12.29 1.33 29.15
C LEU A 832 12.16 -0.16 28.85
N VAL A 833 11.03 -0.79 29.18
CA VAL A 833 10.89 -2.26 29.05
C VAL A 833 10.91 -2.69 27.57
N LEU A 834 10.34 -1.89 26.66
CA LEU A 834 10.39 -2.17 25.22
C LEU A 834 11.76 -1.88 24.59
N ALA A 835 12.62 -1.07 25.22
CA ALA A 835 14.04 -0.98 24.85
C ALA A 835 14.82 -2.18 25.41
N VAL A 836 14.66 -2.50 26.69
CA VAL A 836 15.35 -3.60 27.38
C VAL A 836 15.06 -4.97 26.74
N GLY A 837 13.80 -5.23 26.35
CA GLY A 837 13.41 -6.44 25.62
C GLY A 837 14.04 -6.61 24.23
N LYS A 838 14.70 -5.56 23.70
CA LYS A 838 15.49 -5.59 22.45
C LYS A 838 16.99 -5.63 22.75
N ILE A 839 17.44 -4.75 23.65
CA ILE A 839 18.85 -4.58 24.04
C ILE A 839 19.40 -5.89 24.62
N VAL A 840 18.70 -6.50 25.58
CA VAL A 840 19.20 -7.66 26.33
C VAL A 840 19.43 -8.89 25.43
N PRO A 841 18.46 -9.38 24.63
CA PRO A 841 18.69 -10.53 23.76
C PRO A 841 19.70 -10.25 22.64
N ALA A 842 19.75 -9.02 22.11
CA ALA A 842 20.74 -8.63 21.10
C ALA A 842 22.18 -8.66 21.67
N LEU A 843 22.39 -8.07 22.85
CA LEU A 843 23.69 -8.08 23.52
C LEU A 843 24.11 -9.51 23.91
N LEU A 844 23.20 -10.31 24.44
CA LEU A 844 23.46 -11.69 24.86
C LEU A 844 23.90 -12.59 23.70
N THR A 845 23.32 -12.41 22.52
CA THR A 845 23.68 -13.12 21.29
C THR A 845 24.95 -12.60 20.60
N GLY A 846 25.60 -11.56 21.15
CA GLY A 846 26.86 -11.02 20.63
C GLY A 846 26.70 -9.93 19.56
N ASN A 847 25.52 -9.32 19.43
CA ASN A 847 25.29 -8.16 18.56
C ASN A 847 25.66 -6.84 19.26
N CYS A 848 25.96 -5.80 18.47
CA CYS A 848 26.05 -4.42 18.95
C CYS A 848 24.72 -3.69 18.70
N VAL A 849 24.31 -2.79 19.61
CA VAL A 849 22.98 -2.17 19.61
C VAL A 849 23.05 -0.65 19.60
N ILE A 850 22.38 -0.03 18.62
CA ILE A 850 22.16 1.41 18.55
C ILE A 850 20.67 1.68 18.78
N THR A 851 20.35 2.29 19.92
CA THR A 851 18.97 2.52 20.37
C THR A 851 18.50 3.94 20.04
N LYS A 852 17.40 4.09 19.29
CA LYS A 852 16.68 5.36 19.12
C LYS A 852 15.42 5.32 20.00
N PRO A 853 15.31 6.15 21.05
CA PRO A 853 14.08 6.32 21.80
C PRO A 853 13.04 7.14 21.02
N SER A 854 11.80 7.16 21.52
CA SER A 854 10.79 8.08 21.01
C SER A 854 11.11 9.53 21.45
N PRO A 855 10.93 10.56 20.59
CA PRO A 855 11.19 11.95 20.98
C PRO A 855 10.25 12.45 22.08
N TYR A 856 9.11 11.79 22.31
CA TYR A 856 8.19 12.13 23.40
C TYR A 856 8.65 11.61 24.77
N THR A 857 9.46 10.54 24.82
CA THR A 857 9.97 9.90 26.05
C THR A 857 11.43 9.43 25.87
N PRO A 858 12.38 10.37 25.71
CA PRO A 858 13.78 10.03 25.51
C PRO A 858 14.53 9.70 26.81
N TYR A 859 13.97 10.06 27.97
CA TYR A 859 14.74 10.29 29.19
C TYR A 859 15.14 8.99 29.89
N SER A 860 14.21 8.07 30.13
CA SER A 860 14.52 6.77 30.77
C SER A 860 15.51 5.93 29.97
N ILE A 861 15.32 5.80 28.65
CA ILE A 861 16.19 5.00 27.77
C ILE A 861 17.61 5.58 27.73
N ILE A 862 17.75 6.91 27.58
CA ILE A 862 19.06 7.56 27.59
C ILE A 862 19.70 7.42 28.97
N LYS A 863 19.01 7.80 30.06
CA LYS A 863 19.59 7.75 31.41
C LYS A 863 20.00 6.34 31.82
N PHE A 864 19.20 5.34 31.48
CA PHE A 864 19.57 3.93 31.67
C PHE A 864 20.85 3.57 30.89
N THR A 865 20.91 3.91 29.60
CA THR A 865 22.10 3.63 28.77
C THR A 865 23.33 4.39 29.25
N GLU A 866 23.19 5.65 29.68
CA GLU A 866 24.25 6.42 30.32
C GLU A 866 24.82 5.66 31.53
N ILE A 867 23.95 5.20 32.44
CA ILE A 867 24.36 4.49 33.66
C ILE A 867 25.15 3.22 33.32
N ILE A 868 24.65 2.37 32.41
CA ILE A 868 25.25 1.05 32.14
C ILE A 868 26.40 1.05 31.11
N ARG A 869 26.64 2.15 30.38
CA ARG A 869 27.59 2.23 29.24
C ARG A 869 29.00 1.68 29.55
N HIS A 870 29.45 1.83 30.79
CA HIS A 870 30.82 1.52 31.23
C HIS A 870 31.07 0.03 31.49
N ILE A 871 30.02 -0.80 31.52
CA ILE A 871 30.10 -2.26 31.69
C ILE A 871 30.52 -2.93 30.36
N PHE A 872 30.12 -2.33 29.23
CA PHE A 872 30.28 -2.92 27.90
C PHE A 872 31.47 -2.29 27.16
N PRO A 873 32.08 -3.00 26.19
CA PRO A 873 33.07 -2.39 25.31
C PRO A 873 32.48 -1.20 24.53
N THR A 874 33.30 -0.20 24.22
CA THR A 874 32.97 0.91 23.32
C THR A 874 32.27 0.42 22.07
N GLY A 875 31.13 1.03 21.70
CA GLY A 875 30.35 0.69 20.51
C GLY A 875 29.28 -0.41 20.70
N VAL A 876 29.42 -1.27 21.71
CA VAL A 876 28.52 -2.43 21.94
C VAL A 876 27.11 -2.01 22.34
N ILE A 877 26.96 -1.04 23.24
CA ILE A 877 25.67 -0.44 23.62
C ILE A 877 25.71 1.07 23.44
N GLN A 878 24.73 1.60 22.70
CA GLN A 878 24.63 3.01 22.34
C GLN A 878 23.17 3.46 22.33
N ALA A 879 22.92 4.72 22.67
CA ALA A 879 21.58 5.32 22.66
C ALA A 879 21.63 6.79 22.23
N MET A 880 20.75 7.15 21.31
CA MET A 880 20.74 8.48 20.67
C MET A 880 19.32 8.98 20.44
N HIS A 881 18.93 10.01 21.19
CA HIS A 881 17.78 10.84 20.83
C HIS A 881 18.12 11.69 19.60
N GLY A 882 17.14 11.89 18.74
CA GLY A 882 17.28 12.68 17.51
C GLY A 882 15.95 12.79 16.78
N GLY A 883 15.90 13.64 15.77
CA GLY A 883 14.67 14.01 15.06
C GLY A 883 14.04 12.90 14.22
N ASP A 884 13.06 13.31 13.41
CA ASP A 884 12.30 12.45 12.50
C ASP A 884 13.16 11.85 11.37
N ASP A 885 14.34 12.41 11.08
CA ASP A 885 15.27 11.93 10.05
C ASP A 885 16.18 10.80 10.54
N LEU A 886 16.54 10.78 11.83
CA LEU A 886 17.43 9.76 12.42
C LEU A 886 16.86 8.33 12.28
N GLY A 887 15.54 8.16 12.39
CA GLY A 887 14.89 6.86 12.18
C GLY A 887 15.09 6.32 10.75
N PRO A 888 14.67 7.06 9.72
CA PRO A 888 14.99 6.77 8.31
C PRO A 888 16.48 6.54 8.04
N ARG A 889 17.40 7.30 8.65
CA ARG A 889 18.85 7.05 8.53
C ARG A 889 19.22 5.68 9.07
N ILE A 890 18.86 5.34 10.31
CA ILE A 890 19.12 4.02 10.90
C ILE A 890 18.54 2.88 10.03
N CYS A 891 17.32 3.03 9.53
CA CYS A 891 16.66 2.01 8.69
C CYS A 891 17.25 1.87 7.27
N SER A 892 18.01 2.85 6.78
CA SER A 892 18.64 2.82 5.45
C SER A 892 20.15 2.62 5.49
N HIS A 893 20.81 2.85 6.64
CA HIS A 893 22.27 2.78 6.79
C HIS A 893 22.82 1.41 6.35
N PRO A 894 23.80 1.35 5.43
CA PRO A 894 24.23 0.08 4.84
C PRO A 894 24.77 -0.92 5.87
N ALA A 895 25.50 -0.45 6.88
CA ALA A 895 26.20 -1.29 7.86
C ALA A 895 25.35 -1.71 9.08
N ILE A 896 24.05 -1.42 9.12
CA ILE A 896 23.11 -1.95 10.13
C ILE A 896 22.36 -3.15 9.53
N GLN A 897 22.50 -4.35 10.10
CA GLN A 897 21.98 -5.60 9.51
C GLN A 897 20.56 -5.97 9.98
N LYS A 898 20.18 -5.60 11.21
CA LYS A 898 18.82 -5.80 11.74
C LYS A 898 18.19 -4.48 12.18
N ILE A 899 16.90 -4.33 11.91
CA ILE A 899 16.05 -3.34 12.59
C ILE A 899 15.06 -4.09 13.48
N SER A 900 14.97 -3.68 14.75
CA SER A 900 13.88 -4.03 15.65
C SER A 900 13.10 -2.75 15.94
N PHE A 901 11.79 -2.76 15.70
CA PHE A 901 10.93 -1.60 15.90
C PHE A 901 9.66 -2.01 16.65
N THR A 902 9.24 -1.18 17.61
CA THR A 902 7.88 -1.24 18.17
C THR A 902 7.19 0.11 18.01
N GLY A 903 5.94 0.13 17.53
CA GLY A 903 5.18 1.37 17.33
C GLY A 903 4.04 1.24 16.33
N SER A 904 3.63 2.34 15.69
CA SER A 904 2.44 2.30 14.81
C SER A 904 2.67 1.52 13.52
N THR A 905 1.65 0.77 13.06
CA THR A 905 1.67 0.01 11.80
C THR A 905 2.02 0.88 10.58
N ALA A 906 1.58 2.15 10.58
CA ALA A 906 1.92 3.12 9.54
C ALA A 906 3.44 3.45 9.48
N THR A 907 4.12 3.46 10.63
CA THR A 907 5.58 3.63 10.70
C THR A 907 6.31 2.32 10.43
N GLY A 908 5.81 1.17 10.92
CA GLY A 908 6.35 -0.15 10.60
C GLY A 908 6.42 -0.41 9.10
N LYS A 909 5.37 -0.07 8.35
CA LYS A 909 5.34 -0.14 6.88
C LYS A 909 6.39 0.76 6.19
N LYS A 910 6.68 1.96 6.73
CA LYS A 910 7.77 2.82 6.24
C LYS A 910 9.15 2.20 6.52
N ILE A 911 9.33 1.63 7.72
CA ILE A 911 10.57 0.98 8.15
C ILE A 911 10.86 -0.24 7.27
N MET A 912 9.87 -1.09 7.02
CA MET A 912 9.99 -2.24 6.12
C MET A 912 10.37 -1.81 4.68
N ALA A 913 9.74 -0.75 4.17
CA ALA A 913 10.08 -0.20 2.85
C ALA A 913 11.53 0.33 2.81
N SER A 914 12.00 1.02 3.85
CA SER A 914 13.39 1.47 3.96
C SER A 914 14.38 0.31 4.10
N ALA A 915 14.07 -0.69 4.93
CA ALA A 915 14.91 -1.86 5.14
C ALA A 915 15.09 -2.71 3.87
N SER A 916 14.08 -2.70 2.99
CA SER A 916 14.10 -3.47 1.73
C SER A 916 15.26 -3.09 0.78
N SER A 917 15.80 -1.86 0.86
CA SER A 917 16.91 -1.44 -0.01
C SER A 917 18.25 -2.12 0.33
N GLY A 918 18.37 -2.68 1.53
CA GLY A 918 19.53 -3.46 1.98
C GLY A 918 19.18 -4.86 2.48
N LEU A 919 17.98 -5.37 2.14
CA LEU A 919 17.44 -6.67 2.55
C LEU A 919 17.64 -6.99 4.06
N LYS A 920 17.48 -5.97 4.91
CA LYS A 920 17.77 -6.09 6.36
C LYS A 920 16.77 -7.01 7.06
N ASN A 921 17.24 -7.75 8.06
CA ASN A 921 16.36 -8.50 8.96
C ASN A 921 15.48 -7.49 9.73
N VAL A 922 14.16 -7.66 9.70
CA VAL A 922 13.21 -6.78 10.41
C VAL A 922 12.40 -7.57 11.42
N THR A 923 12.38 -7.09 12.67
CA THR A 923 11.30 -7.41 13.61
C THR A 923 10.44 -6.16 13.80
N LEU A 924 9.13 -6.31 13.60
CA LEU A 924 8.15 -5.22 13.69
C LEU A 924 7.05 -5.63 14.65
N GLU A 925 6.95 -4.96 15.79
CA GLU A 925 5.86 -5.12 16.77
C GLU A 925 4.92 -3.90 16.69
N LEU A 926 3.71 -4.10 16.19
CA LEU A 926 2.87 -3.00 15.68
C LEU A 926 1.55 -2.84 16.45
N GLY A 927 0.64 -2.00 15.91
CA GLY A 927 -0.64 -1.68 16.52
C GLY A 927 -1.57 -2.90 16.63
N GLY A 928 -2.42 -2.93 17.65
CA GLY A 928 -3.32 -4.03 17.94
C GLY A 928 -4.73 -3.55 18.28
N ASN A 929 -5.76 -4.19 17.73
CA ASN A 929 -7.16 -3.97 18.12
C ASN A 929 -7.73 -5.26 18.75
N SER A 930 -7.10 -5.65 19.87
CA SER A 930 -7.34 -6.91 20.58
C SER A 930 -8.76 -7.01 21.11
N ALA A 931 -9.29 -8.24 21.11
CA ALA A 931 -10.61 -8.56 21.63
C ALA A 931 -10.51 -9.33 22.95
N SER A 932 -11.35 -8.99 23.92
CA SER A 932 -11.62 -9.82 25.10
C SER A 932 -13.00 -10.46 24.96
N ILE A 933 -13.07 -11.79 25.08
CA ILE A 933 -14.28 -12.60 24.92
C ILE A 933 -14.70 -13.14 26.27
N ILE A 934 -15.93 -12.85 26.72
CA ILE A 934 -16.46 -13.29 28.00
C ILE A 934 -17.70 -14.15 27.78
N PHE A 935 -17.62 -15.40 28.24
CA PHE A 935 -18.70 -16.39 28.26
C PHE A 935 -19.61 -16.24 29.50
N PRO A 936 -20.83 -16.81 29.49
CA PRO A 936 -21.79 -16.61 30.59
C PRO A 936 -21.48 -17.41 31.86
N ASP A 937 -20.48 -18.29 31.83
CA ASP A 937 -20.07 -19.16 32.95
C ASP A 937 -18.89 -18.58 33.77
N VAL A 938 -18.68 -17.26 33.72
CA VAL A 938 -17.66 -16.57 34.53
C VAL A 938 -18.27 -15.96 35.79
N ASP A 939 -17.46 -15.88 36.85
CA ASP A 939 -17.73 -14.98 37.96
C ASP A 939 -17.53 -13.52 37.50
N ILE A 940 -18.61 -12.74 37.51
CA ILE A 940 -18.63 -11.35 37.03
C ILE A 940 -17.85 -10.42 37.97
N ASP A 941 -17.92 -10.63 39.29
CA ASP A 941 -17.20 -9.84 40.28
C ASP A 941 -15.67 -10.09 40.20
N ILE A 942 -15.23 -11.27 39.74
CA ILE A 942 -13.81 -11.58 39.51
C ILE A 942 -13.32 -11.14 38.12
N VAL A 943 -14.13 -11.28 37.06
CA VAL A 943 -13.69 -11.03 35.67
C VAL A 943 -13.90 -9.59 35.22
N ALA A 944 -14.99 -8.91 35.57
CA ALA A 944 -15.24 -7.54 35.13
C ALA A 944 -14.15 -6.53 35.59
N PRO A 945 -13.58 -6.62 36.81
CA PRO A 945 -12.46 -5.75 37.20
C PRO A 945 -11.19 -6.00 36.39
N GLN A 946 -10.94 -7.25 35.99
CA GLN A 946 -9.76 -7.61 35.20
C GLN A 946 -9.89 -7.20 33.74
N VAL A 947 -11.07 -7.37 33.14
CA VAL A 947 -11.35 -6.88 31.77
C VAL A 947 -11.33 -5.35 31.72
N ALA A 948 -11.83 -4.67 32.76
CA ALA A 948 -11.62 -3.23 32.91
C ALA A 948 -10.12 -2.88 32.94
N LEU A 949 -9.31 -3.59 33.74
CA LEU A 949 -7.88 -3.35 33.83
C LEU A 949 -7.17 -3.56 32.48
N GLY A 950 -7.40 -4.68 31.80
CA GLY A 950 -6.87 -4.94 30.45
C GLY A 950 -7.25 -3.89 29.40
N SER A 951 -8.43 -3.27 29.54
CA SER A 951 -8.92 -2.23 28.63
C SER A 951 -8.29 -0.85 28.89
N PHE A 952 -8.02 -0.52 30.16
CA PHE A 952 -7.69 0.84 30.61
C PHE A 952 -6.29 1.00 31.23
N PHE A 953 -5.51 -0.07 31.41
CA PHE A 953 -4.16 0.01 32.00
C PHE A 953 -3.24 0.96 31.21
N ASN A 954 -2.45 1.77 31.94
CA ASN A 954 -1.69 2.90 31.38
C ASN A 954 -2.57 3.84 30.53
N SER A 955 -3.81 4.10 30.98
CA SER A 955 -4.87 4.82 30.27
C SER A 955 -5.15 4.30 28.85
N GLY A 956 -5.10 2.97 28.65
CA GLY A 956 -5.37 2.29 27.37
C GLY A 956 -4.22 2.33 26.36
N GLN A 957 -3.02 2.78 26.78
CA GLN A 957 -1.85 3.00 25.91
C GLN A 957 -0.95 1.75 25.85
N LEU A 958 -1.55 0.59 25.59
CA LEU A 958 -0.86 -0.70 25.49
C LEU A 958 -1.22 -1.34 24.15
N CYS A 959 -0.23 -1.88 23.42
CA CYS A 959 -0.43 -2.48 22.10
C CYS A 959 -1.38 -3.69 22.16
N VAL A 960 -1.21 -4.56 23.14
CA VAL A 960 -2.03 -5.77 23.34
C VAL A 960 -3.39 -5.53 24.01
N ALA A 961 -3.64 -4.37 24.62
CA ALA A 961 -4.83 -4.12 25.45
C ALA A 961 -6.18 -4.38 24.77
N SER A 962 -7.14 -4.81 25.59
CA SER A 962 -8.55 -5.06 25.25
C SER A 962 -9.22 -3.80 24.72
N LYS A 963 -9.28 -3.67 23.39
CA LYS A 963 -9.88 -2.52 22.69
C LYS A 963 -11.26 -2.82 22.13
N ARG A 964 -11.72 -4.07 22.25
CA ARG A 964 -13.10 -4.52 21.99
C ARG A 964 -13.46 -5.58 23.04
N VAL A 965 -14.55 -5.38 23.76
CA VAL A 965 -15.01 -6.31 24.81
C VAL A 965 -16.31 -6.96 24.35
N TYR A 966 -16.29 -8.28 24.18
CA TYR A 966 -17.43 -9.08 23.71
C TYR A 966 -17.97 -9.92 24.86
N VAL A 967 -19.18 -9.58 25.35
CA VAL A 967 -19.83 -10.27 26.47
C VAL A 967 -21.04 -11.06 25.99
N HIS A 968 -21.20 -12.29 26.46
CA HIS A 968 -22.36 -13.11 26.09
C HIS A 968 -23.66 -12.46 26.57
N LYS A 969 -24.69 -12.46 25.72
CA LYS A 969 -25.98 -11.78 25.98
C LYS A 969 -26.58 -12.07 27.36
N ASP A 970 -26.45 -13.30 27.86
CA ASP A 970 -27.11 -13.75 29.09
C ASP A 970 -26.57 -13.06 30.36
N ILE A 971 -25.35 -12.50 30.28
CA ILE A 971 -24.71 -11.76 31.38
C ILE A 971 -24.38 -10.31 31.02
N TYR A 972 -24.76 -9.83 29.83
CA TYR A 972 -24.32 -8.56 29.25
C TYR A 972 -24.55 -7.37 30.17
N ASP A 973 -25.80 -7.15 30.60
CA ASP A 973 -26.17 -5.97 31.40
C ASP A 973 -25.53 -6.00 32.80
N ALA A 974 -25.41 -7.19 33.41
CA ALA A 974 -24.76 -7.36 34.71
C ALA A 974 -23.25 -7.10 34.63
N PHE A 975 -22.58 -7.66 33.62
CA PHE A 975 -21.16 -7.46 33.40
C PHE A 975 -20.82 -6.01 33.05
N LEU A 976 -21.61 -5.38 32.16
CA LEU A 976 -21.46 -3.97 31.82
C LEU A 976 -21.65 -3.07 33.05
N SER A 977 -22.67 -3.35 33.88
CA SER A 977 -22.91 -2.63 35.12
C SER A 977 -21.73 -2.75 36.09
N LYS A 978 -21.17 -3.96 36.26
CA LYS A 978 -20.00 -4.20 37.11
C LYS A 978 -18.73 -3.52 36.57
N MET A 979 -18.49 -3.59 35.26
CA MET A 979 -17.37 -2.90 34.63
C MET A 979 -17.47 -1.38 34.82
N VAL A 980 -18.67 -0.80 34.74
CA VAL A 980 -18.93 0.61 35.02
C VAL A 980 -18.75 0.95 36.51
N GLU A 981 -19.16 0.09 37.44
CA GLU A 981 -18.92 0.24 38.89
C GLU A 981 -17.41 0.35 39.18
N VAL A 982 -16.62 -0.62 38.68
CA VAL A 982 -15.17 -0.67 38.87
C VAL A 982 -14.51 0.59 38.30
N VAL A 983 -14.80 0.96 37.05
CA VAL A 983 -14.13 2.11 36.42
C VAL A 983 -14.57 3.45 37.03
N LYS A 984 -15.77 3.54 37.62
CA LYS A 984 -16.19 4.69 38.44
C LYS A 984 -15.47 4.79 39.79
N SER A 985 -15.03 3.67 40.37
CA SER A 985 -14.26 3.67 41.62
C SER A 985 -12.83 4.22 41.46
N TRP A 986 -12.31 4.22 40.23
CA TRP A 986 -10.93 4.56 39.95
C TRP A 986 -10.66 6.07 39.93
N LYS A 987 -9.56 6.45 40.56
CA LYS A 987 -9.08 7.82 40.55
C LYS A 987 -8.37 8.16 39.24
N VAL A 988 -8.86 9.20 38.55
CA VAL A 988 -8.25 9.79 37.36
C VAL A 988 -7.52 11.06 37.78
N GLY A 989 -6.30 11.30 37.28
CA GLY A 989 -5.52 12.48 37.70
C GLY A 989 -4.11 12.57 37.11
N SER A 990 -3.33 13.50 37.65
CA SER A 990 -1.87 13.58 37.42
C SER A 990 -1.16 12.52 38.30
N PRO A 991 0.00 11.98 37.90
CA PRO A 991 0.86 11.19 38.80
C PRO A 991 1.22 11.90 40.11
N SER A 992 1.12 13.23 40.16
CA SER A 992 1.30 14.04 41.39
C SER A 992 0.06 14.15 42.30
N THR A 993 -1.11 13.64 41.89
CA THR A 993 -2.33 13.72 42.70
C THR A 993 -2.29 12.70 43.86
N PRO A 994 -2.39 13.12 45.15
CA PRO A 994 -2.27 12.22 46.29
C PRO A 994 -3.31 11.10 46.31
N GLY A 995 -2.95 9.95 46.88
CA GLY A 995 -3.87 8.83 47.14
C GLY A 995 -4.30 8.07 45.89
N GLY A 996 -3.35 7.40 45.23
CA GLY A 996 -3.59 6.28 44.30
C GLY A 996 -4.34 6.63 43.01
N VAL A 997 -3.72 7.38 42.09
CA VAL A 997 -4.24 7.53 40.73
C VAL A 997 -4.10 6.20 39.97
N MET A 998 -5.18 5.76 39.32
CA MET A 998 -5.21 4.59 38.45
C MET A 998 -5.09 4.97 36.97
N LEU A 999 -5.69 6.09 36.54
CA LEU A 999 -5.64 6.56 35.16
C LEU A 999 -4.96 7.94 35.07
N GLY A 1000 -3.82 7.98 34.37
CA GLY A 1000 -3.08 9.20 34.05
C GLY A 1000 -3.57 9.87 32.74
N PRO A 1001 -2.94 10.99 32.33
CA PRO A 1001 -3.10 11.53 30.99
C PRO A 1001 -2.62 10.57 29.87
N VAL A 1002 -3.10 10.79 28.64
CA VAL A 1002 -2.45 10.20 27.46
C VAL A 1002 -1.21 11.01 27.08
N GLN A 1003 -0.18 10.35 26.54
CA GLN A 1003 1.20 10.83 26.65
C GLN A 1003 1.52 12.07 25.78
N ASN A 1004 0.81 12.31 24.67
CA ASN A 1004 1.10 13.43 23.77
C ASN A 1004 -0.14 13.98 23.06
N GLU A 1005 -0.04 15.21 22.56
CA GLU A 1005 -1.14 15.93 21.89
C GLU A 1005 -1.67 15.22 20.64
N MET A 1006 -0.79 14.54 19.89
CA MET A 1006 -1.17 13.76 18.71
C MET A 1006 -2.13 12.63 19.12
N GLN A 1007 -1.79 11.87 20.17
CA GLN A 1007 -2.64 10.81 20.70
C GLN A 1007 -3.91 11.37 21.37
N TYR A 1008 -3.80 12.46 22.15
CA TYR A 1008 -4.94 13.15 22.75
C TYR A 1008 -6.00 13.52 21.70
N ASN A 1009 -5.58 14.08 20.57
CA ASN A 1009 -6.48 14.43 19.46
C ASN A 1009 -7.05 13.20 18.73
N VAL A 1010 -6.30 12.09 18.61
CA VAL A 1010 -6.84 10.82 18.10
C VAL A 1010 -7.99 10.34 18.98
N VAL A 1011 -7.77 10.20 20.29
CA VAL A 1011 -8.78 9.70 21.25
C VAL A 1011 -9.99 10.63 21.30
N ARG A 1012 -9.78 11.94 21.45
CA ARG A 1012 -10.85 12.98 21.44
C ARG A 1012 -11.70 12.91 20.17
N SER A 1013 -11.09 12.60 19.02
CA SER A 1013 -11.82 12.46 17.75
C SER A 1013 -12.64 11.16 17.64
N ILE A 1014 -12.29 10.09 18.38
CA ILE A 1014 -13.08 8.84 18.43
C ILE A 1014 -14.25 8.99 19.41
N LEU A 1015 -14.00 9.62 20.58
CA LEU A 1015 -15.04 10.03 21.51
C LEU A 1015 -16.06 10.96 20.83
N LYS A 1016 -15.59 11.96 20.06
CA LYS A 1016 -16.47 12.84 19.29
C LYS A 1016 -17.25 12.11 18.19
N ASP A 1017 -16.61 11.23 17.41
CA ASP A 1017 -17.32 10.43 16.38
C ASP A 1017 -18.45 9.57 17.00
N SER A 1018 -18.26 9.09 18.23
CA SER A 1018 -19.26 8.30 18.96
C SER A 1018 -20.42 9.15 19.49
N VAL A 1019 -20.13 10.35 20.02
CA VAL A 1019 -21.14 11.32 20.47
C VAL A 1019 -21.94 11.89 19.30
N ASP A 1020 -21.27 12.29 18.21
CA ASP A 1020 -21.90 12.89 17.02
C ASP A 1020 -22.85 11.91 16.29
N LYS A 1021 -22.65 10.59 16.48
CA LYS A 1021 -23.51 9.53 15.95
C LYS A 1021 -24.59 9.04 16.93
N GLY A 1022 -24.64 9.60 18.14
CA GLY A 1022 -25.63 9.22 19.16
C GLY A 1022 -25.48 7.81 19.71
N TYR A 1023 -24.26 7.25 19.73
CA TYR A 1023 -24.03 5.95 20.38
C TYR A 1023 -24.27 6.05 21.89
N ARG A 1024 -24.75 4.95 22.50
CA ARG A 1024 -25.00 4.88 23.94
C ARG A 1024 -23.68 4.79 24.70
N PHE A 1025 -23.59 5.45 25.84
CA PHE A 1025 -22.46 5.36 26.76
C PHE A 1025 -22.95 4.83 28.11
N ALA A 1026 -22.30 3.79 28.61
CA ALA A 1026 -22.52 3.31 29.98
C ALA A 1026 -21.64 4.08 31.00
N LEU A 1027 -20.54 4.67 30.51
CA LEU A 1027 -19.70 5.61 31.25
C LEU A 1027 -19.05 6.62 30.28
N GLY A 1028 -18.83 7.86 30.74
CA GLY A 1028 -18.18 8.90 29.96
C GLY A 1028 -19.12 9.54 28.93
N GLY A 1029 -18.68 9.67 27.67
CA GLY A 1029 -19.49 10.31 26.62
C GLY A 1029 -19.53 11.84 26.66
N HIS A 1030 -18.63 12.46 27.43
CA HIS A 1030 -18.56 13.92 27.57
C HIS A 1030 -17.23 14.44 27.00
N LEU A 1031 -17.31 15.28 25.96
CA LEU A 1031 -16.16 16.00 25.44
C LEU A 1031 -15.80 17.13 26.41
N GLN A 1032 -14.66 16.98 27.11
CA GLN A 1032 -14.11 18.07 27.91
C GLN A 1032 -13.62 19.22 27.00
N ALA A 1033 -13.66 20.44 27.55
CA ALA A 1033 -12.95 21.59 27.00
C ALA A 1033 -11.43 21.34 27.02
N ASP A 1034 -10.67 22.14 26.26
CA ASP A 1034 -9.22 22.01 26.24
C ASP A 1034 -8.62 22.28 27.63
N SER A 1035 -7.97 21.24 28.16
CA SER A 1035 -7.38 21.21 29.51
C SER A 1035 -5.91 21.61 29.48
N SER A 1036 -5.37 22.07 30.60
CA SER A 1036 -3.91 22.18 30.84
C SER A 1036 -3.20 20.83 30.93
N SER A 1037 -3.92 19.70 30.79
CA SER A 1037 -3.36 18.35 30.77
C SER A 1037 -3.84 17.58 29.53
N PHE A 1038 -3.24 16.42 29.24
CA PHE A 1038 -3.78 15.45 28.28
C PHE A 1038 -4.66 14.38 28.97
N ILE A 1039 -5.29 14.69 30.10
CA ILE A 1039 -6.25 13.79 30.76
C ILE A 1039 -7.51 13.65 29.91
N ILE A 1040 -7.99 12.41 29.76
CA ILE A 1040 -9.26 12.07 29.11
C ILE A 1040 -10.02 11.14 30.08
N PRO A 1041 -11.27 11.44 30.48
CA PRO A 1041 -12.04 10.56 31.34
C PRO A 1041 -12.34 9.22 30.67
N PRO A 1042 -12.31 8.09 31.43
CA PRO A 1042 -12.63 6.79 30.87
C PRO A 1042 -14.05 6.76 30.32
N SER A 1043 -14.20 6.25 29.10
CA SER A 1043 -15.49 6.13 28.42
C SER A 1043 -15.76 4.68 28.01
N ILE A 1044 -16.96 4.20 28.30
CA ILE A 1044 -17.45 2.86 27.92
C ILE A 1044 -18.62 3.08 26.96
N VAL A 1045 -18.42 2.75 25.68
CA VAL A 1045 -19.46 2.80 24.64
C VAL A 1045 -20.22 1.49 24.65
N ASP A 1046 -21.53 1.58 24.72
CA ASP A 1046 -22.44 0.46 24.99
C ASP A 1046 -23.11 -0.01 23.69
N ASN A 1047 -22.81 -1.25 23.33
CA ASN A 1047 -23.22 -1.97 22.12
C ASN A 1047 -23.18 -1.15 20.81
N PRO A 1048 -22.08 -0.43 20.48
CA PRO A 1048 -21.98 0.28 19.21
C PRO A 1048 -21.93 -0.70 18.02
N PRO A 1049 -22.31 -0.25 16.81
CA PRO A 1049 -22.19 -1.06 15.59
C PRO A 1049 -20.76 -1.54 15.32
N ASP A 1050 -20.59 -2.73 14.74
CA ASP A 1050 -19.27 -3.27 14.37
C ASP A 1050 -18.52 -2.44 13.33
N ASP A 1051 -19.22 -1.59 12.57
CA ASP A 1051 -18.60 -0.65 11.63
C ASP A 1051 -18.25 0.72 12.22
N SER A 1052 -18.60 0.95 13.49
CA SER A 1052 -18.27 2.17 14.21
C SER A 1052 -16.76 2.39 14.32
N ARG A 1053 -16.36 3.65 14.43
CA ARG A 1053 -14.93 4.00 14.53
C ARG A 1053 -14.31 3.52 15.83
N VAL A 1054 -15.07 3.48 16.92
CA VAL A 1054 -14.61 3.00 18.23
C VAL A 1054 -14.35 1.48 18.24
N VAL A 1055 -15.09 0.70 17.43
CA VAL A 1055 -14.80 -0.73 17.24
C VAL A 1055 -13.66 -0.95 16.24
N LYS A 1056 -13.63 -0.22 15.11
CA LYS A 1056 -12.66 -0.50 14.02
C LYS A 1056 -11.27 0.13 14.18
N ALA A 1057 -11.11 1.22 14.91
CA ALA A 1057 -9.82 1.91 15.07
C ALA A 1057 -9.16 1.56 16.41
N GLU A 1058 -7.84 1.37 16.41
CA GLU A 1058 -7.05 1.34 17.65
C GLU A 1058 -7.14 2.72 18.33
N ALA A 1059 -7.87 2.80 19.44
CA ALA A 1059 -8.08 4.06 20.15
C ALA A 1059 -6.83 4.53 20.92
N PHE A 1060 -6.07 3.60 21.49
CA PHE A 1060 -4.82 3.83 22.24
C PHE A 1060 -4.96 4.95 23.28
N GLY A 1061 -6.00 4.83 24.11
CA GLY A 1061 -6.46 5.82 25.08
C GLY A 1061 -7.69 5.28 25.83
N PRO A 1062 -8.22 6.00 26.83
CA PRO A 1062 -9.23 5.47 27.74
C PRO A 1062 -10.66 5.55 27.16
N ILE A 1063 -10.89 4.87 26.04
CA ILE A 1063 -12.23 4.63 25.48
C ILE A 1063 -12.33 3.21 24.93
N VAL A 1064 -13.34 2.45 25.36
CA VAL A 1064 -13.56 1.05 24.96
C VAL A 1064 -15.03 0.81 24.56
N PRO A 1065 -15.31 0.05 23.50
CA PRO A 1065 -16.62 -0.49 23.20
C PRO A 1065 -16.84 -1.84 23.91
N VAL A 1066 -18.00 -1.98 24.56
CA VAL A 1066 -18.52 -3.26 25.04
C VAL A 1066 -19.67 -3.66 24.11
N GLN A 1067 -19.68 -4.90 23.63
CA GLN A 1067 -20.62 -5.39 22.63
C GLN A 1067 -21.20 -6.76 23.03
N SER A 1068 -22.47 -6.98 22.71
CA SER A 1068 -23.13 -8.27 22.94
C SER A 1068 -22.81 -9.27 21.82
N TRP A 1069 -22.74 -10.55 22.15
CA TRP A 1069 -22.71 -11.67 21.18
C TRP A 1069 -23.55 -12.84 21.70
N SER A 1070 -23.92 -13.79 20.83
CA SER A 1070 -24.54 -15.04 21.31
C SER A 1070 -24.36 -16.30 20.46
N ASP A 1071 -23.56 -16.24 19.39
CA ASP A 1071 -23.15 -17.40 18.62
C ASP A 1071 -21.62 -17.39 18.48
N GLU A 1072 -20.97 -18.55 18.62
CA GLU A 1072 -19.49 -18.64 18.64
C GLU A 1072 -18.87 -18.27 17.28
N ASP A 1073 -19.56 -18.54 16.16
CA ASP A 1073 -19.04 -18.31 14.81
C ASP A 1073 -19.30 -16.86 14.34
N GLU A 1074 -20.46 -16.29 14.69
CA GLU A 1074 -20.79 -14.86 14.61
C GLU A 1074 -19.76 -14.01 15.37
N LEU A 1075 -19.50 -14.38 16.63
CA LEU A 1075 -18.46 -13.79 17.46
C LEU A 1075 -17.09 -13.88 16.81
N LEU A 1076 -16.65 -15.08 16.39
CA LEU A 1076 -15.31 -15.27 15.85
C LEU A 1076 -15.12 -14.52 14.51
N SER A 1077 -16.16 -14.41 13.69
CA SER A 1077 -16.17 -13.55 12.51
C SER A 1077 -15.90 -12.08 12.90
N ARG A 1078 -16.65 -11.54 13.88
CA ARG A 1078 -16.49 -10.15 14.37
C ARG A 1078 -15.14 -9.90 15.05
N VAL A 1079 -14.66 -10.85 15.85
CA VAL A 1079 -13.34 -10.82 16.50
C VAL A 1079 -12.22 -10.78 15.44
N ASN A 1080 -12.30 -11.62 14.42
CA ASN A 1080 -11.28 -11.73 13.37
C ASN A 1080 -11.35 -10.67 12.27
N ASN A 1081 -12.49 -9.96 12.12
CA ASN A 1081 -12.72 -8.87 11.15
C ASN A 1081 -11.96 -7.58 11.51
N THR A 1082 -10.63 -7.67 11.51
CA THR A 1082 -9.70 -6.56 11.71
C THR A 1082 -8.38 -6.84 10.97
N PRO A 1083 -7.70 -5.83 10.41
CA PRO A 1083 -6.36 -5.98 9.84
C PRO A 1083 -5.26 -6.26 10.89
N THR A 1084 -5.54 -6.09 12.19
CA THR A 1084 -4.60 -6.36 13.28
C THR A 1084 -4.75 -7.78 13.85
N GLY A 1085 -3.70 -8.31 14.46
CA GLY A 1085 -3.67 -9.61 15.13
C GLY A 1085 -2.55 -9.72 16.16
N LEU A 1086 -2.48 -8.79 17.12
CA LEU A 1086 -1.46 -8.84 18.18
C LEU A 1086 -1.90 -9.71 19.36
N GLY A 1087 -2.79 -9.19 20.21
CA GLY A 1087 -3.28 -9.85 21.42
C GLY A 1087 -4.77 -10.23 21.35
N GLY A 1088 -5.22 -10.95 22.37
CA GLY A 1088 -6.63 -11.18 22.69
C GLY A 1088 -6.79 -11.92 24.03
N ALA A 1089 -7.99 -11.90 24.61
CA ALA A 1089 -8.30 -12.59 25.86
C ALA A 1089 -9.58 -13.42 25.74
N VAL A 1090 -9.65 -14.57 26.43
CA VAL A 1090 -10.82 -15.44 26.48
C VAL A 1090 -11.11 -15.83 27.93
N TRP A 1091 -12.35 -15.66 28.37
CA TRP A 1091 -12.79 -15.86 29.75
C TRP A 1091 -13.95 -16.85 29.80
N SER A 1092 -13.73 -17.99 30.44
CA SER A 1092 -14.71 -19.08 30.64
C SER A 1092 -14.20 -20.04 31.73
N SER A 1093 -15.09 -20.63 32.53
CA SER A 1093 -14.72 -21.69 33.48
C SER A 1093 -14.36 -23.00 32.78
N ASP A 1094 -14.99 -23.23 31.62
CA ASP A 1094 -14.71 -24.31 30.67
C ASP A 1094 -13.45 -23.99 29.87
N ILE A 1095 -12.37 -24.67 30.24
CA ILE A 1095 -11.03 -24.50 29.67
C ILE A 1095 -10.95 -25.04 28.23
N ASP A 1096 -11.69 -26.10 27.90
CA ASP A 1096 -11.71 -26.67 26.54
C ASP A 1096 -12.42 -25.73 25.56
N ARG A 1097 -13.52 -25.10 25.97
CA ARG A 1097 -14.18 -24.00 25.25
C ARG A 1097 -13.27 -22.79 25.13
N ALA A 1098 -12.55 -22.40 26.18
CA ALA A 1098 -11.58 -21.32 26.11
C ALA A 1098 -10.46 -21.59 25.08
N HIS A 1099 -9.89 -22.81 25.06
CA HIS A 1099 -8.88 -23.20 24.07
C HIS A 1099 -9.44 -23.35 22.65
N ARG A 1100 -10.65 -23.90 22.47
CA ARG A 1100 -11.35 -23.97 21.17
C ARG A 1100 -11.55 -22.59 20.56
N ILE A 1101 -11.89 -21.60 21.37
CA ILE A 1101 -12.05 -20.21 20.92
C ILE A 1101 -10.67 -19.57 20.67
N ALA A 1102 -9.74 -19.67 21.61
CA ALA A 1102 -8.41 -19.07 21.49
C ALA A 1102 -7.66 -19.51 20.22
N SER A 1103 -7.72 -20.80 19.88
CA SER A 1103 -7.11 -21.36 18.65
C SER A 1103 -7.78 -20.89 17.34
N ARG A 1104 -8.98 -20.31 17.40
CA ARG A 1104 -9.70 -19.73 16.26
C ARG A 1104 -9.54 -18.21 16.15
N ILE A 1105 -8.81 -17.55 17.06
CA ILE A 1105 -8.52 -16.12 17.00
C ILE A 1105 -7.24 -15.88 16.19
N HIS A 1106 -7.32 -15.04 15.17
CA HIS A 1106 -6.19 -14.68 14.30
C HIS A 1106 -5.29 -13.61 14.92
N ALA A 1107 -4.70 -13.92 16.07
CA ALA A 1107 -3.72 -13.10 16.80
C ALA A 1107 -2.55 -13.94 17.34
N GLY A 1108 -1.40 -13.31 17.60
CA GLY A 1108 -0.15 -14.03 17.97
C GLY A 1108 0.03 -14.30 19.46
N THR A 1109 -0.80 -13.74 20.34
CA THR A 1109 -0.83 -14.08 21.77
C THR A 1109 -2.26 -14.01 22.30
N ILE A 1110 -2.74 -15.09 22.94
CA ILE A 1110 -4.04 -15.13 23.61
C ILE A 1110 -3.84 -15.44 25.10
N TRP A 1111 -4.47 -14.65 25.96
CA TRP A 1111 -4.58 -14.95 27.40
C TRP A 1111 -5.89 -15.66 27.68
N ILE A 1112 -5.86 -16.81 28.36
CA ILE A 1112 -7.05 -17.49 28.89
C ILE A 1112 -7.17 -17.15 30.37
N ASN A 1113 -8.37 -16.73 30.79
CA ASN A 1113 -8.71 -16.38 32.18
C ASN A 1113 -7.75 -15.37 32.85
N SER A 1114 -7.15 -14.47 32.07
CA SER A 1114 -6.37 -13.33 32.53
C SER A 1114 -6.50 -12.16 31.55
N PHE A 1115 -6.41 -10.93 32.07
CA PHE A 1115 -6.12 -9.78 31.23
C PHE A 1115 -4.69 -9.85 30.68
N GLU A 1116 -4.37 -8.98 29.72
CA GLU A 1116 -3.11 -9.03 29.00
C GLU A 1116 -1.92 -8.73 29.92
N LYS A 1117 -1.21 -9.79 30.30
CA LYS A 1117 0.03 -9.78 31.09
C LYS A 1117 1.16 -10.36 30.23
N PRO A 1118 1.85 -9.55 29.40
CA PRO A 1118 2.99 -10.02 28.63
C PRO A 1118 4.17 -10.38 29.55
N LEU A 1119 4.84 -11.51 29.30
CA LEU A 1119 5.90 -12.06 30.15
C LEU A 1119 7.21 -12.26 29.35
N PRO A 1120 8.41 -12.00 29.92
CA PRO A 1120 9.69 -12.10 29.20
C PRO A 1120 9.98 -13.45 28.54
N GLN A 1121 9.48 -14.54 29.13
CA GLN A 1121 9.65 -15.91 28.63
C GLN A 1121 8.71 -16.29 27.49
N ALA A 1122 7.59 -15.58 27.31
CA ALA A 1122 6.67 -15.80 26.22
C ALA A 1122 7.23 -15.18 24.92
N TYR A 1123 6.98 -15.82 23.78
CA TYR A 1123 7.24 -15.22 22.47
C TYR A 1123 6.07 -14.29 22.12
N LEU A 1124 6.36 -13.01 21.88
CA LEU A 1124 5.38 -12.01 21.47
C LEU A 1124 5.57 -11.77 19.96
N ALA A 1125 4.50 -11.93 19.18
CA ALA A 1125 4.53 -11.74 17.74
C ALA A 1125 3.20 -11.18 17.23
N GLY A 1126 3.25 -10.29 16.24
CA GLY A 1126 2.05 -9.78 15.58
C GLY A 1126 1.66 -10.54 14.32
N HIS A 1127 0.42 -11.06 14.26
CA HIS A 1127 -0.20 -11.56 13.04
C HIS A 1127 -0.79 -10.41 12.18
N LYS A 1128 -1.02 -10.68 10.89
CA LYS A 1128 -1.59 -9.72 9.92
C LYS A 1128 -0.77 -8.41 9.86
N GLU A 1129 -1.39 -7.24 10.05
CA GLU A 1129 -0.69 -5.94 10.10
C GLU A 1129 -0.19 -5.55 11.50
N SER A 1130 -0.28 -6.45 12.48
CA SER A 1130 0.29 -6.22 13.82
C SER A 1130 1.77 -6.58 13.94
N GLY A 1131 2.38 -7.23 12.95
CA GLY A 1131 3.82 -7.45 13.01
C GLY A 1131 4.45 -8.21 11.85
N VAL A 1132 5.77 -8.37 11.97
CA VAL A 1132 6.63 -9.23 11.13
C VAL A 1132 7.75 -9.76 12.03
N GLY A 1133 7.90 -11.08 12.09
CA GLY A 1133 8.75 -11.72 13.10
C GLY A 1133 8.09 -11.69 14.49
N GLY A 1134 8.91 -11.59 15.53
CA GLY A 1134 8.48 -11.43 16.91
C GLY A 1134 9.68 -11.25 17.84
N GLU A 1135 9.40 -10.96 19.11
CA GLU A 1135 10.37 -10.70 20.17
C GLU A 1135 10.10 -11.58 21.40
N TRP A 1136 11.02 -11.51 22.37
CA TRP A 1136 10.90 -12.16 23.69
C TRP A 1136 10.93 -13.71 23.66
N GLY A 1137 11.07 -14.33 24.84
CA GLY A 1137 11.30 -15.78 24.96
C GLY A 1137 12.56 -16.27 24.24
N ARG A 1138 12.65 -17.59 24.03
CA ARG A 1138 13.75 -18.22 23.26
C ARG A 1138 13.65 -17.92 21.77
N HIS A 1139 12.45 -17.82 21.20
CA HIS A 1139 12.26 -17.54 19.77
C HIS A 1139 12.69 -16.10 19.41
N GLY A 1140 12.34 -15.11 20.24
CA GLY A 1140 12.79 -13.73 20.08
C GLY A 1140 14.30 -13.57 20.22
N LEU A 1141 14.95 -14.35 21.11
CA LEU A 1141 16.42 -14.42 21.20
C LEU A 1141 17.04 -14.85 19.87
N LEU A 1142 16.55 -15.95 19.30
CA LEU A 1142 17.03 -16.47 18.01
C LEU A 1142 16.76 -15.50 16.84
N SER A 1143 15.80 -14.58 16.96
CA SER A 1143 15.60 -13.50 15.98
C SER A 1143 16.77 -12.51 15.89
N PHE A 1144 17.69 -12.52 16.86
CA PHE A 1144 18.94 -11.76 16.85
C PHE A 1144 20.15 -12.57 16.31
N CYS A 1145 19.91 -13.80 15.85
CA CYS A 1145 20.90 -14.66 15.22
C CYS A 1145 20.61 -14.89 13.72
N ASN A 1146 21.66 -15.15 12.95
CA ASN A 1146 21.57 -15.80 11.65
C ASN A 1146 21.73 -17.32 11.83
N PRO A 1147 20.80 -18.16 11.33
CA PRO A 1147 21.00 -19.60 11.27
C PRO A 1147 22.05 -19.95 10.20
N GLN A 1148 22.98 -20.84 10.54
CA GLN A 1148 24.01 -21.35 9.63
C GLN A 1148 24.07 -22.87 9.71
N ILE A 1149 23.90 -23.53 8.57
CA ILE A 1149 24.01 -25.00 8.43
C ILE A 1149 25.43 -25.38 8.00
N PHE A 1150 26.02 -26.35 8.70
CA PHE A 1150 27.26 -27.01 8.28
C PHE A 1150 26.93 -28.36 7.66
N HIS A 1151 27.39 -28.57 6.42
CA HIS A 1151 27.38 -29.86 5.73
C HIS A 1151 28.77 -30.48 5.88
N TYR A 1152 28.93 -31.39 6.83
CA TYR A 1152 30.17 -32.15 7.01
C TYR A 1152 30.02 -33.53 6.37
N TYR A 1153 30.47 -33.64 5.12
CA TYR A 1153 30.63 -34.93 4.48
C TYR A 1153 31.83 -35.66 5.11
N LYS A 1154 31.62 -36.91 5.53
CA LYS A 1154 32.58 -37.73 6.29
C LYS A 1154 33.65 -38.38 5.41
N SER A 1155 33.46 -38.35 4.09
CA SER A 1155 34.40 -38.87 3.08
C SER A 1155 35.79 -38.22 3.22
N PRO A 1156 36.90 -38.98 3.12
CA PRO A 1156 38.24 -38.41 3.24
C PRO A 1156 38.58 -37.40 2.14
N VAL A 1157 38.79 -36.13 2.53
CA VAL A 1157 39.15 -35.03 1.60
C VAL A 1157 40.59 -35.13 1.09
N THR A 1158 41.41 -36.02 1.66
CA THR A 1158 42.78 -36.33 1.21
C THR A 1158 42.99 -37.83 1.12
N SER A 1159 43.53 -38.31 0.00
CA SER A 1159 44.18 -39.63 -0.05
C SER A 1159 45.37 -39.66 0.91
N LYS A 1160 45.67 -40.83 1.49
CA LYS A 1160 46.97 -41.05 2.13
C LYS A 1160 48.05 -40.94 1.06
N LEU A 1161 49.02 -40.06 1.30
CA LEU A 1161 50.34 -40.02 0.65
C LEU A 1161 51.33 -40.86 1.49
#